data_AF-A0A9D8G1J2-F1
#
_entry.id   AF-A0A9D8G1J2-F1
#
_cell.length_a   1.000
_cell.length_b   1.000
_cell.length_c   1.000
_cell.angle_alpha   90.00
_cell.angle_beta   90.00
_cell.angle_gamma   90.00
#
_symmetry.space_group_name_H-M   'P 1'
#
loop_
_entity.id
_entity.type
_entity.pdbx_description
1 polymer ?
#
loop_
_entity_poly.entity_id
_entity_poly.type
_entity_poly.pdbx_seq_one_letter_code
_entity_poly.pdbx_strand_id
1 'polypeptide(L)'
;MVFRFSFLVLLWLCSGVTWTQKSKLTQGFNALSARNFGSAQEVFYRHIDRNKSVASYGLFKLFSESKDFYSLDSAWNYLNLSIESYRDDSLNLKKKELARYQLLGWNYQHLLNCYEEFSMRKFSSLTQVKNIRDISDFIAFNPRFKELANAVRFRDSLWLDSCDGRDLFCLYGLKAISPFSEFHAELADLMDRKAFEEWVVDNTELELATYLQYHPKSRFFIPAQDELYRIYLQESDTNRLKYFLNTYPDNRNCAKIWKAYFHASIGNYDPQKMSAFLAIHPNYPFKNTVLQELKWYGKYLFPIINHREEFGFMDEEGNLIVDFAYEEVNEFSEGLAAVSKNGKYGVITTSGEVAVDFVYELISDYQLGHAIVKDNGKYGLIDRNGKTMIPIIYEDLQFVFSDQLLFFENGRYGLMNMNGRVVKPAQFIDFLPFNESCAIVTYDQGKAILHSSLELLIPRLLDEIEPIKEGFIASKDEKYGVFDFFGREVVPLIYDEVIATRFPYLIVRKENKFFHISTADWLPITEPTETFDGWEHIAVFNGTNFLVLRKGNYYWVDSTGKSSKFAKVPWVKCVHQTVIGSLEPNGMLGIFNRQGNALTNLEFQEVQVLENGFIKVVKDGKSGVFSEVGTMLLNASYSDITYWPSVDLFRTEKDGKQGVYDSQGKMLLSEEYSTIKVHSKQILSVNIGGQLLYYNFILGKLLKLKG
;
A
#
# COMPACT_ATOMS: atom_id res chain seq x y z
N MET A 1 44.14 40.70 54.29
CA MET A 1 44.07 41.01 55.74
C MET A 1 45.21 40.28 56.42
N VAL A 2 46.00 41.03 57.17
CA VAL A 2 47.31 40.70 57.77
C VAL A 2 47.12 39.93 59.08
N PHE A 3 48.00 38.98 59.42
CA PHE A 3 48.74 38.99 60.70
C PHE A 3 49.88 37.95 60.72
N ARG A 4 51.10 38.47 61.00
CA ARG A 4 52.32 37.75 61.37
C ARG A 4 52.26 37.32 62.84
N PHE A 5 52.86 36.18 63.17
CA PHE A 5 53.53 35.88 64.46
C PHE A 5 54.67 34.87 64.11
N SER A 6 55.94 35.27 64.09
CA SER A 6 56.89 35.33 65.22
C SER A 6 57.01 34.00 65.97
N PHE A 7 58.10 33.25 65.74
CA PHE A 7 58.63 32.35 66.76
C PHE A 7 60.17 32.28 66.73
N LEU A 8 60.72 32.94 67.75
CA LEU A 8 61.91 32.65 68.53
C LEU A 8 62.86 31.51 68.08
N VAL A 9 64.10 31.95 67.92
CA VAL A 9 65.35 31.27 68.23
C VAL A 9 65.20 30.27 69.38
N LEU A 10 65.40 28.98 69.10
CA LEU A 10 65.78 27.99 70.11
C LEU A 10 67.19 27.54 69.78
N LEU A 11 68.11 28.12 70.56
CA LEU A 11 69.53 27.80 70.61
C LEU A 11 69.70 26.29 70.80
N TRP A 12 70.40 25.72 69.84
CA TRP A 12 71.07 24.43 69.92
C TRP A 12 71.89 24.33 71.22
N LEU A 13 71.57 23.35 72.05
CA LEU A 13 72.54 22.73 72.96
C LEU A 13 72.75 21.30 72.50
N CYS A 14 73.97 21.07 72.04
CA CYS A 14 74.50 19.80 71.58
C CYS A 14 74.24 18.68 72.60
N SER A 15 73.49 17.66 72.20
CA SER A 15 73.85 16.29 72.52
C SER A 15 74.33 15.66 71.21
N GLY A 16 75.66 15.60 71.08
CA GLY A 16 76.31 14.89 69.99
C GLY A 16 75.96 13.41 70.07
N VAL A 17 74.94 13.00 69.31
CA VAL A 17 74.90 11.63 68.81
C VAL A 17 75.85 11.59 67.64
N THR A 18 77.08 11.17 67.90
CA THR A 18 78.03 10.77 66.88
C THR A 18 77.38 9.68 66.02
N TRP A 19 77.02 10.03 64.78
CA TRP A 19 76.48 9.11 63.78
C TRP A 19 77.58 8.14 63.31
N THR A 20 77.85 7.09 64.07
CA THR A 20 78.81 6.06 63.71
C THR A 20 78.17 4.94 62.90
N GLN A 21 78.76 4.67 61.73
CA GLN A 21 78.34 3.81 60.61
C GLN A 21 77.07 4.23 59.86
N LYS A 22 77.20 5.25 59.00
CA LYS A 22 76.23 5.49 57.93
C LYS A 22 76.22 4.28 56.98
N SER A 23 75.11 3.56 56.89
CA SER A 23 74.87 2.62 55.79
C SER A 23 75.20 3.29 54.44
N LYS A 24 75.88 2.57 53.55
CA LYS A 24 76.30 3.06 52.22
C LYS A 24 75.10 3.53 51.39
N LEU A 25 73.93 2.88 51.53
CA LEU A 25 72.68 3.32 50.89
C LEU A 25 72.17 4.65 51.45
N THR A 26 72.38 4.94 52.73
CA THR A 26 72.02 6.26 53.27
C THR A 26 72.88 7.38 52.66
N GLN A 27 74.11 7.09 52.23
CA GLN A 27 74.92 8.08 51.49
C GLN A 27 74.30 8.38 50.13
N GLY A 28 73.70 7.38 49.47
CA GLY A 28 72.93 7.55 48.23
C GLY A 28 71.73 8.48 48.41
N PHE A 29 70.90 8.28 49.44
CA PHE A 29 69.77 9.18 49.73
C PHE A 29 70.20 10.60 50.14
N ASN A 30 71.33 10.74 50.84
CA ASN A 30 71.90 12.06 51.15
C ASN A 30 72.39 12.77 49.88
N ALA A 31 73.06 12.04 48.98
CA ALA A 31 73.49 12.58 47.68
C ALA A 31 72.29 13.01 46.83
N LEU A 32 71.21 12.21 46.84
CA LEU A 32 69.94 12.54 46.18
C LEU A 32 69.33 13.83 46.76
N SER A 33 69.28 13.96 48.08
CA SER A 33 68.78 15.16 48.78
C SER A 33 69.65 16.40 48.50
N ALA A 34 70.95 16.22 48.29
CA ALA A 34 71.89 17.26 47.92
C ALA A 34 71.95 17.56 46.40
N ARG A 35 71.06 16.94 45.60
CA ARG A 35 71.02 17.05 44.12
C ARG A 35 72.30 16.60 43.41
N ASN A 36 73.11 15.76 44.05
CA ASN A 36 74.22 15.07 43.42
C ASN A 36 73.75 13.73 42.84
N PHE A 37 73.09 13.81 41.69
CA PHE A 37 72.39 12.70 41.06
C PHE A 37 73.31 11.59 40.55
N GLY A 38 74.47 11.94 39.97
CA GLY A 38 75.44 10.94 39.49
C GLY A 38 76.00 10.08 40.61
N SER A 39 76.38 10.68 41.75
CA SER A 39 76.84 9.93 42.92
C SER A 39 75.71 9.11 43.55
N ALA A 40 74.47 9.62 43.57
CA ALA A 40 73.33 8.86 44.08
C ALA A 40 73.05 7.61 43.22
N GLN A 41 73.05 7.76 41.90
CA GLN A 41 72.85 6.68 40.93
C GLN A 41 73.89 5.56 41.09
N GLU A 42 75.18 5.92 41.14
CA GLU A 42 76.28 4.97 41.31
C GLU A 42 76.14 4.16 42.61
N VAL A 43 75.74 4.83 43.70
CA VAL A 43 75.52 4.17 44.99
C VAL A 43 74.36 3.18 44.92
N PHE A 44 73.22 3.54 44.33
CA PHE A 44 72.08 2.64 44.26
C PHE A 44 72.34 1.45 43.33
N TYR A 45 72.93 1.65 42.15
CA TYR A 45 73.28 0.53 41.26
C TYR A 45 74.27 -0.44 41.89
N ARG A 46 75.30 0.06 42.57
CA ARG A 46 76.28 -0.79 43.26
C ARG A 46 75.68 -1.69 44.34
N HIS A 47 74.51 -1.34 44.88
CA HIS A 47 73.90 -2.04 46.02
C HIS A 47 72.57 -2.74 45.69
N ILE A 48 72.10 -2.66 44.44
CA ILE A 48 70.81 -3.24 44.02
C ILE A 48 70.77 -4.76 44.15
N ASP A 49 71.90 -5.46 44.03
CA ASP A 49 71.92 -6.92 44.18
C ASP A 49 71.82 -7.36 45.64
N ARG A 50 72.21 -6.50 46.59
CA ARG A 50 72.29 -6.84 48.03
C ARG A 50 71.12 -6.31 48.85
N ASN A 51 70.53 -5.20 48.44
CA ASN A 51 69.40 -4.54 49.10
C ASN A 51 68.47 -4.04 47.99
N LYS A 52 67.82 -5.00 47.34
CA LYS A 52 67.15 -4.81 46.05
C LYS A 52 66.00 -3.82 46.16
N SER A 53 65.20 -3.93 47.21
CA SER A 53 64.09 -3.03 47.42
C SER A 53 64.54 -1.61 47.76
N VAL A 54 65.42 -1.45 48.75
CA VAL A 54 65.85 -0.12 49.21
C VAL A 54 66.62 0.64 48.12
N ALA A 55 67.50 -0.06 47.39
CA ALA A 55 68.25 0.53 46.28
C ALA A 55 67.33 0.90 45.12
N SER A 56 66.36 0.04 44.79
CA SER A 56 65.38 0.32 43.73
C SER A 56 64.45 1.48 44.11
N TYR A 57 64.08 1.64 45.39
CA TYR A 57 63.38 2.85 45.85
C TYR A 57 64.23 4.12 45.65
N GLY A 58 65.53 4.04 45.93
CA GLY A 58 66.46 5.13 45.66
C GLY A 58 66.54 5.50 44.17
N LEU A 59 66.60 4.51 43.29
CA LEU A 59 66.55 4.71 41.83
C LEU A 59 65.19 5.24 41.39
N PHE A 60 64.09 4.73 41.94
CA PHE A 60 62.74 5.28 41.70
C PHE A 60 62.70 6.77 42.03
N LYS A 61 63.19 7.20 43.20
CA LYS A 61 63.23 8.63 43.55
C LYS A 61 64.12 9.43 42.61
N LEU A 62 65.26 8.89 42.21
CA LEU A 62 66.14 9.53 41.22
C LEU A 62 65.41 9.78 39.90
N PHE A 63 64.80 8.75 39.31
CA PHE A 63 64.13 8.83 38.01
C PHE A 63 62.77 9.55 38.05
N SER A 64 62.16 9.71 39.24
CA SER A 64 60.89 10.40 39.41
C SER A 64 61.01 11.87 39.82
N GLU A 65 62.03 12.25 40.59
CA GLU A 65 62.17 13.58 41.17
C GLU A 65 63.24 14.46 40.51
N SER A 66 64.21 13.86 39.79
CA SER A 66 65.28 14.59 39.12
C SER A 66 64.86 15.09 37.74
N LYS A 67 65.11 16.36 37.43
CA LYS A 67 64.84 16.92 36.10
C LYS A 67 65.74 16.32 35.01
N ASP A 68 67.02 16.13 35.31
CA ASP A 68 68.03 15.70 34.33
C ASP A 68 68.02 14.18 34.11
N PHE A 69 67.46 13.43 35.07
CA PHE A 69 67.33 11.98 35.01
C PHE A 69 65.87 11.53 34.94
N TYR A 70 64.92 12.42 34.66
CA TYR A 70 63.51 12.06 34.67
C TYR A 70 63.21 10.99 33.61
N SER A 71 62.67 9.85 34.04
CA SER A 71 62.19 8.79 33.15
C SER A 71 61.05 8.06 33.84
N LEU A 72 59.85 8.22 33.28
CA LEU A 72 58.65 7.57 33.82
C LEU A 72 58.79 6.04 33.81
N ASP A 73 59.37 5.48 32.74
CA ASP A 73 59.56 4.04 32.58
C ASP A 73 60.59 3.49 33.55
N SER A 74 61.71 4.18 33.71
CA SER A 74 62.74 3.77 34.66
C SER A 74 62.23 3.92 36.10
N ALA A 75 61.55 5.03 36.42
CA ALA A 75 60.95 5.23 37.74
C ALA A 75 59.95 4.12 38.07
N TRP A 76 59.03 3.83 37.16
CA TRP A 76 58.01 2.80 37.34
C TRP A 76 58.62 1.38 37.46
N ASN A 77 59.59 1.03 36.63
CA ASN A 77 60.28 -0.27 36.72
C ASN A 77 61.00 -0.46 38.06
N TYR A 78 61.73 0.55 38.54
CA TYR A 78 62.42 0.47 39.83
C TYR A 78 61.44 0.52 41.01
N LEU A 79 60.29 1.19 40.86
CA LEU A 79 59.24 1.16 41.88
C LEU A 79 58.64 -0.24 42.03
N ASN A 80 58.34 -0.93 40.92
CA ASN A 80 57.86 -2.31 40.96
C ASN A 80 58.89 -3.25 41.58
N LEU A 81 60.15 -3.16 41.15
CA LEU A 81 61.24 -3.94 41.72
C LEU A 81 61.37 -3.70 43.23
N SER A 82 61.17 -2.45 43.65
CA SER A 82 61.12 -2.08 45.06
C SER A 82 59.98 -2.77 45.80
N ILE A 83 58.77 -2.77 45.25
CA ILE A 83 57.59 -3.37 45.89
C ILE A 83 57.70 -4.89 45.98
N GLU A 84 58.10 -5.54 44.89
CA GLU A 84 58.25 -7.00 44.82
C GLU A 84 59.26 -7.52 45.83
N SER A 85 60.39 -6.81 45.98
CA SER A 85 61.48 -7.22 46.86
C SER A 85 61.36 -6.66 48.29
N TYR A 86 60.30 -5.91 48.59
CA TYR A 86 60.17 -5.18 49.87
C TYR A 86 60.18 -6.12 51.06
N ARG A 87 59.44 -7.24 50.98
CA ARG A 87 59.34 -8.20 52.08
C ARG A 87 60.70 -8.76 52.44
N ASP A 88 61.46 -9.19 51.44
CA ASP A 88 62.75 -9.85 51.62
C ASP A 88 63.78 -8.88 52.24
N ASP A 89 63.88 -7.67 51.71
CA ASP A 89 64.77 -6.65 52.27
C ASP A 89 64.33 -6.26 53.70
N SER A 90 63.03 -6.10 53.95
CA SER A 90 62.52 -5.65 55.25
C SER A 90 62.82 -6.63 56.39
N LEU A 91 62.84 -7.94 56.09
CA LEU A 91 63.14 -9.00 57.06
C LEU A 91 64.64 -9.12 57.36
N ASN A 92 65.49 -8.75 56.40
CA ASN A 92 66.95 -8.90 56.50
C ASN A 92 67.66 -7.67 57.12
N LEU A 93 66.93 -6.58 57.35
CA LEU A 93 67.48 -5.33 57.90
C LEU A 93 67.41 -5.27 59.43
N LYS A 94 68.43 -4.65 60.06
CA LYS A 94 68.38 -4.37 61.50
C LYS A 94 67.29 -3.35 61.80
N LYS A 95 66.61 -3.48 62.95
CA LYS A 95 65.50 -2.59 63.38
C LYS A 95 65.80 -1.09 63.26
N LYS A 96 67.02 -0.65 63.56
CA LYS A 96 67.47 0.76 63.43
C LYS A 96 67.62 1.20 61.96
N GLU A 97 68.05 0.31 61.07
CA GLU A 97 68.19 0.60 59.64
C GLU A 97 66.84 0.61 58.94
N LEU A 98 65.95 -0.32 59.30
CA LEU A 98 64.57 -0.35 58.83
C LEU A 98 63.84 0.97 59.16
N ALA A 99 63.88 1.41 60.43
CA ALA A 99 63.27 2.67 60.85
C ALA A 99 63.85 3.89 60.08
N ARG A 100 65.14 3.85 59.76
CA ARG A 100 65.81 4.92 59.01
C ARG A 100 65.32 5.02 57.57
N TYR A 101 65.19 3.89 56.87
CA TYR A 101 64.68 3.89 55.50
C TYR A 101 63.18 4.22 55.45
N GLN A 102 62.40 3.80 56.46
CA GLN A 102 61.00 4.20 56.59
C GLN A 102 60.85 5.74 56.72
N LEU A 103 61.71 6.40 57.49
CA LEU A 103 61.77 7.86 57.58
C LEU A 103 62.13 8.55 56.25
N LEU A 104 62.87 7.85 55.38
CA LEU A 104 63.22 8.32 54.04
C LEU A 104 62.10 8.04 53.01
N GLY A 105 60.99 7.44 53.44
CA GLY A 105 59.82 7.10 52.63
C GLY A 105 59.77 5.64 52.17
N TRP A 106 60.80 4.83 52.41
CA TRP A 106 60.77 3.40 52.07
C TRP A 106 59.95 2.60 53.09
N ASN A 107 58.64 2.60 52.91
CA ASN A 107 57.70 1.75 53.63
C ASN A 107 56.63 1.24 52.66
N TYR A 108 56.06 0.06 52.94
CA TYR A 108 55.18 -0.62 52.01
C TYR A 108 53.97 0.23 51.57
N GLN A 109 53.32 0.92 52.52
CA GLN A 109 52.15 1.74 52.20
C GLN A 109 52.50 2.93 51.29
N HIS A 110 53.63 3.59 51.54
CA HIS A 110 54.11 4.67 50.69
C HIS A 110 54.49 4.16 49.30
N LEU A 111 55.16 3.01 49.22
CA LEU A 111 55.47 2.38 47.93
C LEU A 111 54.20 2.05 47.13
N LEU A 112 53.14 1.55 47.78
CA LEU A 112 51.85 1.33 47.14
C LEU A 112 51.18 2.64 46.71
N ASN A 113 51.25 3.70 47.51
CA ASN A 113 50.72 5.00 47.11
C ASN A 113 51.46 5.57 45.89
N CYS A 114 52.79 5.46 45.88
CA CYS A 114 53.60 5.80 44.71
C CYS A 114 53.25 4.92 43.51
N TYR A 115 52.99 3.63 43.72
CA TYR A 115 52.63 2.71 42.65
C TYR A 115 51.33 3.15 41.96
N GLU A 116 50.31 3.50 42.73
CA GLU A 116 49.06 4.04 42.16
C GLU A 116 49.32 5.32 41.36
N GLU A 117 50.04 6.28 41.94
CA GLU A 117 50.34 7.55 41.28
C GLU A 117 51.09 7.37 39.95
N PHE A 118 52.15 6.57 39.96
CA PHE A 118 52.99 6.35 38.80
C PHE A 118 52.32 5.45 37.76
N SER A 119 51.50 4.48 38.19
CA SER A 119 50.68 3.66 37.29
C SER A 119 49.61 4.52 36.61
N MET A 120 48.98 5.47 37.32
CA MET A 120 48.06 6.43 36.72
C MET A 120 48.75 7.33 35.68
N ARG A 121 49.96 7.83 35.98
CA ARG A 121 50.75 8.64 35.03
C ARG A 121 51.16 7.83 33.80
N LYS A 122 51.61 6.58 34.00
CA LYS A 122 51.96 5.66 32.91
C LYS A 122 50.75 5.33 32.04
N PHE A 123 49.62 5.01 32.65
CA PHE A 123 48.37 4.79 31.94
C PHE A 123 47.94 6.03 31.14
N SER A 124 48.00 7.22 31.75
CA SER A 124 47.68 8.48 31.06
C SER A 124 48.60 8.79 29.88
N SER A 125 49.86 8.35 29.93
CA SER A 125 50.78 8.44 28.79
C SER A 125 50.42 7.43 27.69
N LEU A 126 50.05 6.20 28.06
CA LEU A 126 49.66 5.16 27.11
C LEU A 126 48.35 5.49 26.38
N THR A 127 47.40 6.15 27.04
CA THR A 127 46.16 6.59 26.40
C THR A 127 46.37 7.65 25.31
N GLN A 128 47.47 8.39 25.35
CA GLN A 128 47.86 9.34 24.29
C GLN A 128 48.48 8.64 23.09
N VAL A 129 49.32 7.62 23.31
CA VAL A 129 50.01 6.88 22.25
C VAL A 129 49.08 5.91 21.53
N LYS A 130 48.04 5.40 22.21
CA LYS A 130 47.02 4.48 21.67
C LYS A 130 47.59 3.20 21.06
N ASN A 131 48.67 2.67 21.61
CA ASN A 131 49.27 1.41 21.18
C ASN A 131 48.69 0.23 21.99
N ILE A 132 47.98 -0.67 21.31
CA ILE A 132 47.32 -1.84 21.93
C ILE A 132 48.33 -2.75 22.65
N ARG A 133 49.51 -2.98 22.08
CA ARG A 133 50.54 -3.84 22.67
C ARG A 133 51.07 -3.26 23.97
N ASP A 134 51.42 -1.97 23.97
CA ASP A 134 51.96 -1.30 25.16
C ASP A 134 50.93 -1.24 26.31
N ILE A 135 49.65 -1.05 25.98
CA ILE A 135 48.56 -1.09 26.96
C ILE A 135 48.33 -2.52 27.47
N SER A 136 48.43 -3.52 26.59
CA SER A 136 48.31 -4.94 26.97
C SER A 136 49.42 -5.36 27.92
N ASP A 137 50.67 -4.96 27.63
CA ASP A 137 51.81 -5.19 28.49
C ASP A 137 51.61 -4.49 29.84
N PHE A 138 51.15 -3.23 29.84
CA PHE A 138 50.82 -2.51 31.06
C PHE A 138 49.76 -3.24 31.90
N ILE A 139 48.66 -3.71 31.31
CA ILE A 139 47.63 -4.48 32.02
C ILE A 139 48.22 -5.76 32.63
N ALA A 140 49.03 -6.50 31.87
CA ALA A 140 49.63 -7.77 32.31
C ALA A 140 50.60 -7.59 33.49
N PHE A 141 51.41 -6.53 33.48
CA PHE A 141 52.39 -6.25 34.53
C PHE A 141 51.81 -5.45 35.73
N ASN A 142 50.54 -5.01 35.67
CA ASN A 142 49.93 -4.18 36.72
C ASN A 142 48.59 -4.71 37.27
N PRO A 143 48.52 -5.95 37.76
CA PRO A 143 47.26 -6.52 38.25
C PRO A 143 46.69 -5.81 39.50
N ARG A 144 47.46 -4.95 40.17
CA ARG A 144 47.05 -4.23 41.38
C ARG A 144 46.57 -2.81 41.12
N PHE A 145 46.67 -2.33 39.88
CA PHE A 145 46.28 -0.98 39.51
C PHE A 145 44.79 -0.74 39.73
N LYS A 146 44.43 0.32 40.48
CA LYS A 146 43.02 0.58 40.81
C LYS A 146 42.12 0.80 39.59
N GLU A 147 42.65 1.40 38.53
CA GLU A 147 41.92 1.68 37.29
C GLU A 147 42.13 0.59 36.21
N LEU A 148 42.47 -0.64 36.60
CA LEU A 148 42.72 -1.74 35.67
C LEU A 148 41.54 -1.99 34.72
N ALA A 149 40.30 -1.89 35.23
CA ALA A 149 39.09 -2.03 34.40
C ALA A 149 39.02 -0.95 33.30
N ASN A 150 39.38 0.30 33.61
CA ASN A 150 39.43 1.38 32.63
C ASN A 150 40.55 1.16 31.61
N ALA A 151 41.70 0.60 32.02
CA ALA A 151 42.77 0.24 31.09
C ALA A 151 42.35 -0.89 30.14
N VAL A 152 41.71 -1.94 30.66
CA VAL A 152 41.15 -3.05 29.85
C VAL A 152 40.10 -2.53 28.88
N ARG A 153 39.14 -1.72 29.35
CA ARG A 153 38.11 -1.11 28.52
C ARG A 153 38.70 -0.26 27.39
N PHE A 154 39.71 0.55 27.69
CA PHE A 154 40.37 1.40 26.68
C PHE A 154 41.13 0.57 25.64
N ARG A 155 41.85 -0.48 26.07
CA ARG A 155 42.49 -1.44 25.16
C ARG A 155 41.46 -2.10 24.25
N ASP A 156 40.39 -2.62 24.82
CA ASP A 156 39.36 -3.36 24.08
C ASP A 156 38.66 -2.47 23.06
N SER A 157 38.38 -1.21 23.41
CA SER A 157 37.86 -0.21 22.47
C SER A 157 38.83 0.06 21.32
N LEU A 158 40.11 0.27 21.61
CA LEU A 158 41.12 0.48 20.55
C LEU A 158 41.29 -0.76 19.67
N TRP A 159 41.20 -1.96 20.25
CA TRP A 159 41.24 -3.21 19.50
C TRP A 159 40.04 -3.31 18.56
N LEU A 160 38.84 -3.03 19.06
CA LEU A 160 37.63 -3.04 18.25
C LEU A 160 37.69 -2.02 17.12
N ASP A 161 38.15 -0.79 17.40
CA ASP A 161 38.38 0.26 16.40
C ASP A 161 39.44 -0.15 15.36
N SER A 162 40.43 -0.95 15.76
CA SER A 162 41.47 -1.46 14.85
C SER A 162 41.04 -2.65 14.00
N CYS A 163 40.02 -3.39 14.45
CA CYS A 163 39.37 -4.40 13.63
C CYS A 163 38.51 -3.65 12.62
N ASP A 164 39.08 -3.33 11.46
CA ASP A 164 38.57 -2.46 10.39
C ASP A 164 37.28 -3.00 9.70
N GLY A 165 36.26 -3.29 10.51
CA GLY A 165 34.98 -3.91 10.18
C GLY A 165 35.02 -5.24 9.46
N ARG A 166 36.18 -5.92 9.30
CA ARG A 166 36.35 -6.92 8.22
C ARG A 166 37.21 -8.16 8.50
N ASP A 167 37.75 -8.36 9.69
CA ASP A 167 38.53 -9.57 9.97
C ASP A 167 37.96 -10.35 11.15
N LEU A 168 37.35 -11.49 10.87
CA LEU A 168 36.83 -12.41 11.87
C LEU A 168 37.96 -12.91 12.80
N PHE A 169 39.18 -13.05 12.30
CA PHE A 169 40.35 -13.41 13.11
C PHE A 169 40.69 -12.32 14.15
N CYS A 170 40.64 -11.04 13.77
CA CYS A 170 40.82 -9.90 14.68
C CYS A 170 39.80 -9.92 15.85
N LEU A 171 38.53 -10.19 15.54
CA LEU A 171 37.45 -10.26 16.54
C LEU A 171 37.60 -11.48 17.48
N TYR A 172 37.99 -12.64 16.95
CA TYR A 172 38.34 -13.80 17.78
C TYR A 172 39.54 -13.53 18.69
N GLY A 173 40.52 -12.77 18.19
CA GLY A 173 41.67 -12.31 18.98
C GLY A 173 41.24 -11.54 20.23
N LEU A 174 40.35 -10.55 20.08
CA LEU A 174 39.82 -9.78 21.21
C LEU A 174 39.06 -10.69 22.20
N LYS A 175 38.20 -11.58 21.70
CA LYS A 175 37.43 -12.52 22.53
C LYS A 175 38.34 -13.44 23.35
N ALA A 176 39.46 -13.87 22.79
CA ALA A 176 40.41 -14.75 23.47
C ALA A 176 41.15 -14.04 24.62
N ILE A 177 41.54 -12.78 24.42
CA ILE A 177 42.30 -12.01 25.43
C ILE A 177 41.41 -11.28 26.44
N SER A 178 40.13 -11.04 26.11
CA SER A 178 39.17 -10.31 26.93
C SER A 178 37.77 -10.95 26.87
N PRO A 179 37.60 -12.18 27.41
CA PRO A 179 36.34 -12.92 27.32
C PRO A 179 35.15 -12.24 28.02
N PHE A 180 35.43 -11.37 28.99
CA PHE A 180 34.45 -10.61 29.77
C PHE A 180 34.47 -9.11 29.45
N SER A 181 34.89 -8.74 28.24
CA SER A 181 34.88 -7.33 27.80
C SER A 181 33.49 -6.72 27.92
N GLU A 182 33.41 -5.43 28.27
CA GLU A 182 32.13 -4.67 28.24
C GLU A 182 31.51 -4.65 26.84
N PHE A 183 32.33 -4.81 25.79
CA PHE A 183 31.91 -4.88 24.39
C PHE A 183 31.45 -6.29 23.96
N HIS A 184 31.28 -7.26 24.86
CA HIS A 184 30.97 -8.64 24.51
C HIS A 184 29.73 -8.80 23.60
N ALA A 185 28.67 -8.03 23.85
CA ALA A 185 27.44 -8.09 23.05
C ALA A 185 27.64 -7.52 21.64
N GLU A 186 28.37 -6.41 21.52
CA GLU A 186 28.73 -5.79 20.23
C GLU A 186 29.67 -6.71 19.42
N LEU A 187 30.67 -7.28 20.10
CA LEU A 187 31.59 -8.24 19.52
C LEU A 187 30.85 -9.47 18.95
N ALA A 188 29.89 -10.02 19.71
CA ALA A 188 29.08 -11.14 19.25
C ALA A 188 28.22 -10.78 18.02
N ASP A 189 27.61 -9.59 17.97
CA ASP A 189 26.85 -9.12 16.80
C ASP A 189 27.72 -8.99 15.55
N LEU A 190 28.88 -8.34 15.69
CA LEU A 190 29.81 -8.14 14.59
C LEU A 190 30.33 -9.47 14.05
N MET A 191 30.68 -10.40 14.94
CA MET A 191 31.15 -11.74 14.56
C MET A 191 30.07 -12.54 13.82
N ASP A 192 28.84 -12.58 14.34
CA ASP A 192 27.74 -13.30 13.70
C ASP A 192 27.43 -12.72 12.31
N ARG A 193 27.46 -11.38 12.17
CA ARG A 193 27.25 -10.69 10.89
C ARG A 193 28.33 -11.03 9.88
N LYS A 194 29.61 -10.95 10.30
CA LYS A 194 30.73 -11.27 9.41
C LYS A 194 30.73 -12.73 8.97
N ALA A 195 30.44 -13.64 9.90
CA ALA A 195 30.31 -15.05 9.57
C ALA A 195 29.18 -15.31 8.55
N PHE A 196 28.08 -14.55 8.60
CA PHE A 196 27.03 -14.63 7.59
C PHE A 196 27.48 -14.05 6.24
N GLU A 197 28.07 -12.86 6.22
CA GLU A 197 28.56 -12.20 4.99
C GLU A 197 29.67 -13.00 4.27
N GLU A 198 30.54 -13.69 5.01
CA GLU A 198 31.57 -14.56 4.43
C GLU A 198 31.00 -15.87 3.87
N TRP A 199 29.88 -16.34 4.42
CA TRP A 199 29.22 -17.56 3.97
C TRP A 199 28.28 -17.32 2.79
N VAL A 200 27.54 -16.22 2.82
CA VAL A 200 26.53 -15.85 1.83
C VAL A 200 27.02 -14.63 1.06
N VAL A 201 27.77 -14.90 -0.01
CA VAL A 201 28.46 -13.87 -0.80
C VAL A 201 27.57 -13.38 -1.93
N ASP A 202 27.06 -14.32 -2.73
CA ASP A 202 26.26 -14.05 -3.93
C ASP A 202 24.76 -14.27 -3.69
N ASN A 203 24.38 -14.61 -2.45
CA ASN A 203 23.01 -14.80 -2.03
C ASN A 203 22.33 -15.96 -2.79
N THR A 204 23.12 -17.00 -3.08
CA THR A 204 22.64 -18.17 -3.83
C THR A 204 21.83 -19.12 -2.95
N GLU A 205 20.98 -19.93 -3.58
CA GLU A 205 20.21 -20.96 -2.89
C GLU A 205 21.10 -21.92 -2.10
N LEU A 206 22.23 -22.35 -2.67
CA LEU A 206 23.15 -23.29 -2.04
C LEU A 206 23.82 -22.67 -0.80
N GLU A 207 24.25 -21.42 -0.88
CA GLU A 207 24.85 -20.70 0.24
C GLU A 207 23.87 -20.56 1.40
N LEU A 208 22.65 -20.09 1.12
CA LEU A 208 21.62 -19.90 2.14
C LEU A 208 21.17 -21.23 2.75
N ALA A 209 20.96 -22.27 1.93
CA ALA A 209 20.55 -23.59 2.41
C ALA A 209 21.63 -24.22 3.31
N THR A 210 22.90 -24.15 2.90
CA THR A 210 24.02 -24.65 3.72
C THR A 210 24.20 -23.81 4.98
N TYR A 211 24.05 -22.49 4.92
CA TYR A 211 24.11 -21.63 6.10
C TYR A 211 23.06 -22.03 7.14
N LEU A 212 21.80 -22.20 6.72
CA LEU A 212 20.72 -22.64 7.60
C LEU A 212 21.00 -24.00 8.24
N GLN A 213 21.61 -24.93 7.49
CA GLN A 213 21.98 -26.25 7.98
C GLN A 213 23.09 -26.19 9.04
N TYR A 214 24.14 -25.40 8.81
CA TYR A 214 25.32 -25.35 9.69
C TYR A 214 25.20 -24.33 10.83
N HIS A 215 24.31 -23.34 10.73
CA HIS A 215 24.17 -22.24 11.69
C HIS A 215 22.75 -22.07 12.28
N PRO A 216 22.10 -23.12 12.84
CA PRO A 216 20.71 -23.06 13.32
C PRO A 216 20.49 -22.14 14.53
N LYS A 217 21.55 -21.71 15.22
CA LYS A 217 21.50 -20.80 16.38
C LYS A 217 21.93 -19.37 16.04
N SER A 218 22.29 -19.10 14.78
CA SER A 218 22.69 -17.77 14.36
C SER A 218 21.52 -16.80 14.44
N ARG A 219 21.80 -15.56 14.84
CA ARG A 219 20.83 -14.46 14.73
C ARG A 219 20.40 -14.15 13.29
N PHE A 220 21.21 -14.56 12.30
CA PHE A 220 20.90 -14.45 10.86
C PHE A 220 20.13 -15.64 10.30
N PHE A 221 19.81 -16.65 11.12
CA PHE A 221 19.02 -17.80 10.69
C PHE A 221 17.67 -17.38 10.10
N ILE A 222 16.94 -16.49 10.79
CA ILE A 222 15.64 -15.98 10.29
C ILE A 222 15.81 -15.16 9.00
N PRO A 223 16.69 -14.14 8.94
CA PRO A 223 16.99 -13.43 7.69
C PRO A 223 17.36 -14.36 6.53
N ALA A 224 18.18 -15.39 6.76
CA ALA A 224 18.56 -16.36 5.73
C ALA A 224 17.36 -17.19 5.25
N GLN A 225 16.44 -17.58 6.16
CA GLN A 225 15.19 -18.25 5.77
C GLN A 225 14.31 -17.36 4.89
N ASP A 226 14.25 -16.06 5.21
CA ASP A 226 13.46 -15.07 4.47
C ASP A 226 14.10 -14.78 3.10
N GLU A 227 15.42 -14.73 3.00
CA GLU A 227 16.13 -14.51 1.73
C GLU A 227 16.03 -15.71 0.80
N LEU A 228 16.19 -16.93 1.34
CA LEU A 228 15.98 -18.17 0.59
C LEU A 228 14.55 -18.23 0.03
N TYR A 229 13.57 -17.80 0.82
CA TYR A 229 12.18 -17.68 0.38
C TYR A 229 12.01 -16.69 -0.79
N ARG A 230 12.70 -15.53 -0.78
CA ARG A 230 12.57 -14.52 -1.84
C ARG A 230 13.02 -15.02 -3.21
N ILE A 231 14.07 -15.85 -3.27
CA ILE A 231 14.57 -16.46 -4.51
C ILE A 231 13.43 -17.20 -5.24
N TYR A 232 12.57 -17.88 -4.49
CA TYR A 232 11.49 -18.71 -5.05
C TYR A 232 10.24 -17.93 -5.48
N LEU A 233 10.10 -16.66 -5.10
CA LEU A 233 8.89 -15.89 -5.36
C LEU A 233 8.88 -15.12 -6.70
N GLN A 234 10.02 -15.07 -7.38
CA GLN A 234 10.21 -14.20 -8.55
C GLN A 234 9.61 -14.75 -9.85
N GLU A 235 9.30 -16.06 -9.93
CA GLU A 235 9.03 -16.70 -11.24
C GLU A 235 7.64 -17.34 -11.37
N SER A 236 6.78 -17.33 -10.34
CA SER A 236 5.49 -18.05 -10.34
C SER A 236 5.58 -19.52 -10.85
N ASP A 237 6.76 -20.13 -10.77
CA ASP A 237 7.01 -21.49 -11.26
C ASP A 237 6.54 -22.51 -10.21
N THR A 238 5.43 -23.17 -10.53
CA THR A 238 4.83 -24.22 -9.71
C THR A 238 5.80 -25.36 -9.37
N ASN A 239 6.73 -25.71 -10.26
CA ASN A 239 7.73 -26.74 -9.99
C ASN A 239 8.74 -26.29 -8.94
N ARG A 240 9.20 -25.04 -9.02
CA ARG A 240 10.12 -24.49 -8.01
C ARG A 240 9.44 -24.31 -6.66
N LEU A 241 8.21 -23.82 -6.62
CA LEU A 241 7.45 -23.70 -5.37
C LEU A 241 7.23 -25.07 -4.72
N LYS A 242 6.89 -26.09 -5.51
CA LYS A 242 6.77 -27.48 -5.04
C LYS A 242 8.11 -28.03 -4.54
N TYR A 243 9.22 -27.73 -5.23
CA TYR A 243 10.56 -28.11 -4.78
C TYR A 243 10.87 -27.51 -3.41
N PHE A 244 10.62 -26.22 -3.21
CA PHE A 244 10.85 -25.55 -1.93
C PHE A 244 10.11 -26.24 -0.77
N LEU A 245 8.83 -26.55 -0.96
CA LEU A 245 8.00 -27.20 0.07
C LEU A 245 8.50 -28.60 0.46
N ASN A 246 9.09 -29.31 -0.50
CA ASN A 246 9.65 -30.64 -0.27
C ASN A 246 11.05 -30.58 0.35
N THR A 247 11.88 -29.61 -0.04
CA THR A 247 13.29 -29.51 0.36
C THR A 247 13.47 -28.76 1.67
N TYR A 248 12.61 -27.78 1.97
CA TYR A 248 12.71 -26.90 3.14
C TYR A 248 11.43 -26.88 4.00
N PRO A 249 10.90 -28.04 4.45
CA PRO A 249 9.61 -28.11 5.14
C PRO A 249 9.56 -27.30 6.45
N ASP A 250 10.70 -27.12 7.12
CA ASP A 250 10.82 -26.38 8.38
C ASP A 250 11.06 -24.86 8.18
N ASN A 251 11.08 -24.37 6.94
CA ASN A 251 11.19 -22.94 6.69
C ASN A 251 9.92 -22.23 7.18
N ARG A 252 10.08 -21.17 7.96
CA ARG A 252 8.95 -20.39 8.50
C ARG A 252 8.00 -19.82 7.44
N ASN A 253 8.48 -19.66 6.20
CA ASN A 253 7.71 -19.13 5.08
C ASN A 253 6.97 -20.20 4.26
N CYS A 254 7.01 -21.49 4.65
CA CYS A 254 6.28 -22.57 3.97
C CYS A 254 4.79 -22.26 3.75
N ALA A 255 4.14 -21.62 4.73
CA ALA A 255 2.75 -21.19 4.59
C ALA A 255 2.54 -20.20 3.42
N LYS A 256 3.46 -19.25 3.24
CA LYS A 256 3.42 -18.29 2.12
C LYS A 256 3.67 -18.96 0.78
N ILE A 257 4.61 -19.90 0.72
CA ILE A 257 4.89 -20.68 -0.49
C ILE A 257 3.70 -21.59 -0.85
N TRP A 258 3.05 -22.22 0.12
CA TRP A 258 1.83 -22.99 -0.09
C TRP A 258 0.72 -22.15 -0.74
N LYS A 259 0.49 -20.92 -0.26
CA LYS A 259 -0.45 -19.99 -0.91
C LYS A 259 -0.02 -19.69 -2.35
N ALA A 260 1.23 -19.26 -2.56
CA ALA A 260 1.75 -18.95 -3.90
C ALA A 260 1.59 -20.13 -4.88
N TYR A 261 1.89 -21.36 -4.43
CA TYR A 261 1.77 -22.57 -5.21
C TYR A 261 0.30 -22.90 -5.54
N PHE A 262 -0.60 -22.75 -4.59
CA PHE A 262 -2.04 -22.90 -4.81
C PHE A 262 -2.53 -21.94 -5.90
N HIS A 263 -2.21 -20.64 -5.79
CA HIS A 263 -2.62 -19.63 -6.76
C HIS A 263 -2.07 -19.89 -8.17
N ALA A 264 -0.77 -20.16 -8.28
CA ALA A 264 -0.13 -20.47 -9.56
C ALA A 264 -0.71 -21.75 -10.22
N SER A 265 -1.25 -22.67 -9.42
CA SER A 265 -1.83 -23.93 -9.88
C SER A 265 -3.28 -23.79 -10.37
N ILE A 266 -4.08 -22.91 -9.77
CA ILE A 266 -5.51 -22.75 -10.11
C ILE A 266 -5.80 -21.63 -11.11
N GLY A 267 -4.95 -20.60 -11.19
CA GLY A 267 -5.18 -19.41 -12.04
C GLY A 267 -6.39 -18.61 -11.56
N ASN A 268 -7.42 -18.47 -12.41
CA ASN A 268 -8.63 -17.66 -12.17
C ASN A 268 -9.62 -18.28 -11.16
N TYR A 269 -9.11 -18.97 -10.12
CA TYR A 269 -9.91 -19.57 -9.03
C TYR A 269 -11.09 -20.42 -9.54
N ASP A 270 -10.81 -21.21 -10.56
CA ASP A 270 -11.74 -22.19 -11.10
C ASP A 270 -12.08 -23.25 -10.02
N PRO A 271 -13.36 -23.48 -9.68
CA PRO A 271 -13.76 -24.43 -8.65
C PRO A 271 -13.30 -25.86 -8.88
N GLN A 272 -13.21 -26.29 -10.15
CA GLN A 272 -12.76 -27.62 -10.51
C GLN A 272 -11.26 -27.75 -10.25
N LYS A 273 -10.48 -26.72 -10.62
CA LYS A 273 -9.04 -26.68 -10.32
C LYS A 273 -8.76 -26.61 -8.83
N MET A 274 -9.52 -25.81 -8.08
CA MET A 274 -9.41 -25.76 -6.61
C MET A 274 -9.69 -27.12 -5.98
N SER A 275 -10.78 -27.79 -6.40
CA SER A 275 -11.14 -29.12 -5.93
C SER A 275 -10.06 -30.17 -6.28
N ALA A 276 -9.54 -30.13 -7.51
CA ALA A 276 -8.46 -31.01 -7.95
C ALA A 276 -7.17 -30.77 -7.16
N PHE A 277 -6.82 -29.52 -6.87
CA PHE A 277 -5.65 -29.19 -6.04
C PHE A 277 -5.77 -29.80 -4.65
N LEU A 278 -6.93 -29.66 -3.98
CA LEU A 278 -7.16 -30.26 -2.66
C LEU A 278 -7.11 -31.79 -2.68
N ALA A 279 -7.53 -32.42 -3.77
CA ALA A 279 -7.43 -33.86 -3.94
C ALA A 279 -5.97 -34.35 -4.06
N ILE A 280 -5.12 -33.58 -4.75
CA ILE A 280 -3.68 -33.87 -4.91
C ILE A 280 -2.90 -33.51 -3.65
N HIS A 281 -3.32 -32.47 -2.92
CA HIS A 281 -2.63 -31.91 -1.75
C HIS A 281 -3.52 -31.95 -0.49
N PRO A 282 -3.81 -33.14 0.06
CA PRO A 282 -4.72 -33.28 1.20
C PRO A 282 -4.23 -32.60 2.49
N ASN A 283 -2.92 -32.36 2.61
CA ASN A 283 -2.27 -31.71 3.75
C ASN A 283 -2.07 -30.19 3.54
N TYR A 284 -2.70 -29.60 2.52
CA TYR A 284 -2.62 -28.16 2.28
C TYR A 284 -3.08 -27.38 3.53
N PRO A 285 -2.25 -26.50 4.12
CA PRO A 285 -2.56 -25.85 5.39
C PRO A 285 -3.85 -25.02 5.38
N PHE A 286 -4.26 -24.51 4.22
CA PHE A 286 -5.45 -23.65 4.06
C PHE A 286 -6.63 -24.38 3.41
N LYS A 287 -6.66 -25.72 3.48
CA LYS A 287 -7.73 -26.55 2.90
C LYS A 287 -9.13 -26.09 3.33
N ASN A 288 -9.32 -25.75 4.59
CA ASN A 288 -10.63 -25.35 5.10
C ASN A 288 -11.11 -24.02 4.49
N THR A 289 -10.21 -23.04 4.31
CA THR A 289 -10.52 -21.78 3.62
C THR A 289 -10.99 -22.04 2.19
N VAL A 290 -10.27 -22.89 1.44
CA VAL A 290 -10.65 -23.26 0.06
C VAL A 290 -12.00 -23.98 0.02
N LEU A 291 -12.29 -24.85 0.99
CA LEU A 291 -13.60 -25.51 1.09
C LEU A 291 -14.74 -24.53 1.37
N GLN A 292 -14.50 -23.46 2.14
CA GLN A 292 -15.48 -22.40 2.34
C GLN A 292 -15.70 -21.60 1.06
N GLU A 293 -14.63 -21.23 0.35
CA GLU A 293 -14.76 -20.56 -0.95
C GLU A 293 -15.57 -21.41 -1.94
N LEU A 294 -15.29 -22.71 -2.04
CA LEU A 294 -16.05 -23.64 -2.88
C LEU A 294 -17.53 -23.75 -2.46
N LYS A 295 -17.83 -23.71 -1.17
CA LYS A 295 -19.20 -23.75 -0.64
C LYS A 295 -20.02 -22.52 -1.05
N TRP A 296 -19.37 -21.36 -1.13
CA TRP A 296 -19.99 -20.08 -1.48
C TRP A 296 -19.82 -19.71 -2.95
N TYR A 297 -19.11 -20.52 -3.73
CA TYR A 297 -18.93 -20.27 -5.15
C TYR A 297 -20.27 -20.23 -5.88
N GLY A 298 -20.49 -19.15 -6.64
CA GLY A 298 -21.74 -18.91 -7.37
C GLY A 298 -22.94 -18.52 -6.50
N LYS A 299 -22.78 -18.42 -5.18
CA LYS A 299 -23.80 -17.89 -4.29
C LYS A 299 -23.63 -16.38 -4.12
N TYR A 300 -24.75 -15.68 -4.06
CA TYR A 300 -24.75 -14.25 -3.85
C TYR A 300 -24.89 -13.94 -2.36
N LEU A 301 -24.01 -13.07 -1.84
CA LEU A 301 -24.12 -12.53 -0.48
C LEU A 301 -24.54 -11.07 -0.57
N PHE A 302 -25.61 -10.72 0.12
CA PHE A 302 -26.19 -9.37 0.08
C PHE A 302 -25.57 -8.50 1.17
N PRO A 303 -25.09 -7.29 0.83
CA PRO A 303 -24.72 -6.33 1.86
C PRO A 303 -25.96 -5.94 2.67
N ILE A 304 -25.77 -5.75 3.97
CA ILE A 304 -26.80 -5.28 4.90
C ILE A 304 -26.17 -4.37 5.94
N ILE A 305 -26.94 -3.41 6.44
CA ILE A 305 -26.51 -2.45 7.46
C ILE A 305 -27.30 -2.63 8.77
N ASN A 306 -26.63 -2.45 9.90
CA ASN A 306 -27.26 -2.45 11.22
C ASN A 306 -27.68 -1.03 11.68
N HIS A 307 -28.21 -0.91 12.89
CA HIS A 307 -28.64 0.38 13.46
C HIS A 307 -27.49 1.35 13.79
N ARG A 308 -26.24 0.90 13.75
CA ARG A 308 -25.03 1.71 13.96
C ARG A 308 -24.37 2.14 12.65
N GLU A 309 -25.04 1.91 11.53
CA GLU A 309 -24.50 2.17 10.19
C GLU A 309 -23.28 1.30 9.83
N GLU A 310 -23.15 0.13 10.48
CA GLU A 310 -22.11 -0.85 10.16
C GLU A 310 -22.65 -1.88 9.18
N PHE A 311 -21.88 -2.18 8.14
CA PHE A 311 -22.17 -3.18 7.12
C PHE A 311 -21.68 -4.58 7.51
N GLY A 312 -22.45 -5.57 7.08
CA GLY A 312 -22.15 -7.00 7.06
C GLY A 312 -22.78 -7.65 5.83
N PHE A 313 -22.75 -8.98 5.75
CA PHE A 313 -23.32 -9.72 4.61
C PHE A 313 -24.22 -10.86 5.05
N MET A 314 -25.34 -11.04 4.35
CA MET A 314 -26.27 -12.16 4.56
C MET A 314 -26.44 -13.04 3.31
N ASP A 315 -26.85 -14.29 3.53
CA ASP A 315 -27.27 -15.19 2.45
C ASP A 315 -28.75 -14.98 2.05
N GLU A 316 -29.20 -15.74 1.05
CA GLU A 316 -30.59 -15.73 0.54
C GLU A 316 -31.62 -16.26 1.55
N GLU A 317 -31.18 -16.97 2.59
CA GLU A 317 -31.99 -17.48 3.68
C GLU A 317 -32.10 -16.51 4.87
N GLY A 318 -31.45 -15.34 4.78
CA GLY A 318 -31.43 -14.30 5.81
C GLY A 318 -30.49 -14.61 6.97
N ASN A 319 -29.56 -15.56 6.82
CA ASN A 319 -28.52 -15.82 7.81
C ASN A 319 -27.38 -14.81 7.63
N LEU A 320 -26.91 -14.23 8.73
CA LEU A 320 -25.70 -13.40 8.74
C LEU A 320 -24.47 -14.29 8.49
N ILE A 321 -23.73 -14.03 7.41
CA ILE A 321 -22.52 -14.78 7.02
C ILE A 321 -21.26 -14.03 7.41
N VAL A 322 -21.28 -12.70 7.23
CA VAL A 322 -20.21 -11.80 7.67
C VAL A 322 -20.81 -10.79 8.64
N ASP A 323 -20.25 -10.73 9.84
CA ASP A 323 -20.71 -9.85 10.91
C ASP A 323 -20.63 -8.36 10.52
N PHE A 324 -21.45 -7.55 11.20
CA PHE A 324 -21.41 -6.10 11.07
C PHE A 324 -20.11 -5.54 11.65
N ALA A 325 -19.21 -5.10 10.78
CA ALA A 325 -17.87 -4.64 11.18
C ALA A 325 -17.25 -3.58 10.26
N TYR A 326 -17.96 -3.17 9.22
CA TYR A 326 -17.42 -2.35 8.13
C TYR A 326 -18.19 -1.05 7.96
N GLU A 327 -17.51 0.00 7.55
CA GLU A 327 -18.10 1.33 7.29
C GLU A 327 -18.71 1.40 5.89
N GLU A 328 -18.06 0.74 4.91
CA GLU A 328 -18.51 0.60 3.54
C GLU A 328 -18.14 -0.78 2.99
N VAL A 329 -18.92 -1.27 2.03
CA VAL A 329 -18.69 -2.57 1.39
C VAL A 329 -19.03 -2.53 -0.09
N ASN A 330 -18.23 -3.20 -0.90
CA ASN A 330 -18.57 -3.54 -2.28
C ASN A 330 -19.29 -4.90 -2.34
N GLU A 331 -19.93 -5.19 -3.47
CA GLU A 331 -20.48 -6.53 -3.72
C GLU A 331 -19.35 -7.57 -3.87
N PHE A 332 -19.63 -8.83 -3.55
CA PHE A 332 -18.67 -9.90 -3.79
C PHE A 332 -18.47 -10.12 -5.31
N SER A 333 -17.22 -10.01 -5.76
CA SER A 333 -16.77 -10.38 -7.10
C SER A 333 -15.67 -11.43 -7.00
N GLU A 334 -15.75 -12.50 -7.79
CA GLU A 334 -14.78 -13.61 -7.80
C GLU A 334 -14.52 -14.24 -6.41
N GLY A 335 -15.48 -14.11 -5.48
CA GLY A 335 -15.38 -14.60 -4.10
C GLY A 335 -14.68 -13.66 -3.11
N LEU A 336 -14.41 -12.42 -3.51
CA LEU A 336 -13.80 -11.37 -2.68
C LEU A 336 -14.67 -10.11 -2.67
N ALA A 337 -14.62 -9.35 -1.57
CA ALA A 337 -15.25 -8.04 -1.49
C ALA A 337 -14.28 -7.03 -0.88
N ALA A 338 -14.17 -5.85 -1.49
CA ALA A 338 -13.52 -4.70 -0.87
C ALA A 338 -14.43 -4.14 0.22
N VAL A 339 -13.87 -3.91 1.40
CA VAL A 339 -14.60 -3.41 2.57
C VAL A 339 -13.74 -2.40 3.33
N SER A 340 -14.36 -1.39 3.93
CA SER A 340 -13.65 -0.36 4.69
C SER A 340 -13.83 -0.51 6.19
N LYS A 341 -12.76 -0.19 6.93
CA LYS A 341 -12.72 -0.17 8.39
C LYS A 341 -11.71 0.86 8.85
N ASN A 342 -12.11 1.76 9.77
CA ASN A 342 -11.31 2.88 10.23
C ASN A 342 -10.83 3.78 9.06
N GLY A 343 -11.68 4.02 8.07
CA GLY A 343 -11.37 4.87 6.92
C GLY A 343 -10.35 4.32 5.91
N LYS A 344 -9.97 3.05 6.00
CA LYS A 344 -9.11 2.36 5.03
C LYS A 344 -9.79 1.11 4.51
N TYR A 345 -9.53 0.74 3.26
CA TYR A 345 -10.06 -0.46 2.63
C TYR A 345 -9.08 -1.63 2.74
N GLY A 346 -9.66 -2.79 3.00
CA GLY A 346 -9.06 -4.11 2.85
C GLY A 346 -9.97 -4.99 2.00
N VAL A 347 -9.62 -6.26 1.87
CA VAL A 347 -10.41 -7.24 1.11
C VAL A 347 -10.74 -8.40 2.01
N ILE A 348 -11.98 -8.86 1.96
CA ILE A 348 -12.45 -10.04 2.68
C ILE A 348 -12.91 -11.14 1.74
N THR A 349 -12.82 -12.39 2.21
CA THR A 349 -13.41 -13.56 1.56
C THR A 349 -14.90 -13.68 1.90
N THR A 350 -15.61 -14.59 1.23
CA THR A 350 -17.03 -14.89 1.52
C THR A 350 -17.27 -15.42 2.93
N SER A 351 -16.24 -15.87 3.65
CA SER A 351 -16.32 -16.25 5.07
C SER A 351 -16.00 -15.10 6.02
N GLY A 352 -15.73 -13.89 5.52
CA GLY A 352 -15.35 -12.72 6.32
C GLY A 352 -13.89 -12.69 6.76
N GLU A 353 -13.04 -13.60 6.25
CA GLU A 353 -11.60 -13.57 6.55
C GLU A 353 -10.93 -12.45 5.76
N VAL A 354 -10.01 -11.72 6.40
CA VAL A 354 -9.23 -10.66 5.73
C VAL A 354 -8.21 -11.30 4.78
N ALA A 355 -8.40 -11.10 3.49
CA ALA A 355 -7.49 -11.53 2.42
C ALA A 355 -6.41 -10.47 2.15
N VAL A 356 -6.76 -9.18 2.23
CA VAL A 356 -5.85 -8.05 2.07
C VAL A 356 -6.10 -7.06 3.21
N ASP A 357 -5.03 -6.62 3.87
CA ASP A 357 -5.10 -5.74 5.04
C ASP A 357 -5.72 -4.37 4.72
N PHE A 358 -6.29 -3.73 5.76
CA PHE A 358 -6.95 -2.42 5.68
C PHE A 358 -5.93 -1.27 5.59
N VAL A 359 -5.28 -1.12 4.43
CA VAL A 359 -4.20 -0.15 4.23
C VAL A 359 -4.47 0.84 3.10
N TYR A 360 -5.40 0.53 2.19
CA TYR A 360 -5.63 1.32 0.99
C TYR A 360 -6.71 2.39 1.19
N GLU A 361 -6.65 3.48 0.42
CA GLU A 361 -7.70 4.51 0.41
C GLU A 361 -8.94 4.05 -0.37
N LEU A 362 -8.75 3.18 -1.37
CA LEU A 362 -9.82 2.59 -2.17
C LEU A 362 -9.33 1.28 -2.80
N ILE A 363 -10.24 0.32 -2.97
CA ILE A 363 -10.02 -0.89 -3.76
C ILE A 363 -11.24 -1.07 -4.68
N SER A 364 -11.01 -1.26 -5.98
CA SER A 364 -12.08 -1.57 -6.93
C SER A 364 -12.60 -3.00 -6.72
N ASP A 365 -13.72 -3.32 -7.38
CA ASP A 365 -14.11 -4.73 -7.52
C ASP A 365 -13.02 -5.53 -8.23
N TYR A 366 -12.94 -6.82 -7.89
CA TYR A 366 -12.02 -7.73 -8.55
C TYR A 366 -12.51 -8.08 -9.94
N GLN A 367 -11.60 -8.01 -10.92
CA GLN A 367 -11.80 -8.41 -12.30
C GLN A 367 -10.58 -9.19 -12.79
N LEU A 368 -10.80 -10.40 -13.31
CA LEU A 368 -9.75 -11.29 -13.80
C LEU A 368 -8.66 -11.57 -12.75
N GLY A 369 -9.03 -11.69 -11.47
CA GLY A 369 -8.11 -11.91 -10.36
C GLY A 369 -7.29 -10.69 -9.91
N HIS A 370 -7.64 -9.49 -10.37
CA HIS A 370 -6.93 -8.26 -10.03
C HIS A 370 -7.90 -7.18 -9.52
N ALA A 371 -7.38 -6.26 -8.71
CA ALA A 371 -8.11 -5.08 -8.28
C ALA A 371 -7.23 -3.84 -8.39
N ILE A 372 -7.84 -2.72 -8.76
CA ILE A 372 -7.18 -1.41 -8.77
C ILE A 372 -7.23 -0.86 -7.35
N VAL A 373 -6.08 -0.40 -6.86
CA VAL A 373 -5.95 0.17 -5.52
C VAL A 373 -5.54 1.61 -5.61
N LYS A 374 -6.01 2.40 -4.64
CA LYS A 374 -5.56 3.77 -4.43
C LYS A 374 -4.85 3.90 -3.10
N ASP A 375 -3.70 4.54 -3.10
CA ASP A 375 -3.01 4.97 -1.88
C ASP A 375 -2.25 6.28 -2.12
N ASN A 376 -2.29 7.19 -1.16
CA ASN A 376 -1.70 8.53 -1.25
C ASN A 376 -2.10 9.28 -2.54
N GLY A 377 -3.36 9.14 -2.97
CA GLY A 377 -3.86 9.79 -4.18
C GLY A 377 -3.40 9.19 -5.51
N LYS A 378 -2.61 8.10 -5.51
CA LYS A 378 -2.12 7.42 -6.71
C LYS A 378 -2.74 6.03 -6.86
N TYR A 379 -2.71 5.50 -8.07
CA TYR A 379 -3.35 4.23 -8.43
C TYR A 379 -2.32 3.18 -8.87
N GLY A 380 -2.60 1.92 -8.53
CA GLY A 380 -1.86 0.75 -8.95
C GLY A 380 -2.76 -0.48 -9.04
N LEU A 381 -2.18 -1.64 -9.34
CA LEU A 381 -2.91 -2.91 -9.48
C LEU A 381 -2.36 -3.93 -8.50
N ILE A 382 -3.24 -4.63 -7.79
CA ILE A 382 -2.89 -5.78 -6.94
C ILE A 382 -3.53 -7.05 -7.46
N ASP A 383 -2.93 -8.19 -7.13
CA ASP A 383 -3.58 -9.50 -7.23
C ASP A 383 -4.49 -9.77 -6.02
N ARG A 384 -5.18 -10.92 -6.04
CA ARG A 384 -6.06 -11.41 -4.96
C ARG A 384 -5.42 -11.54 -3.57
N ASN A 385 -4.10 -11.53 -3.48
CA ASN A 385 -3.36 -11.62 -2.23
C ASN A 385 -2.83 -10.26 -1.76
N GLY A 386 -3.15 -9.18 -2.48
CA GLY A 386 -2.61 -7.86 -2.21
C GLY A 386 -1.19 -7.67 -2.72
N LYS A 387 -0.63 -8.58 -3.53
CA LYS A 387 0.67 -8.37 -4.16
C LYS A 387 0.51 -7.30 -5.23
N THR A 388 1.29 -6.23 -5.12
CA THR A 388 1.36 -5.18 -6.14
C THR A 388 1.91 -5.74 -7.45
N MET A 389 1.07 -5.77 -8.47
CA MET A 389 1.39 -6.15 -9.85
C MET A 389 1.83 -4.94 -10.67
N ILE A 390 1.17 -3.80 -10.46
CA ILE A 390 1.53 -2.50 -11.06
C ILE A 390 1.73 -1.51 -9.91
N PRO A 391 2.89 -0.81 -9.85
CA PRO A 391 3.17 0.15 -8.79
C PRO A 391 2.11 1.24 -8.65
N ILE A 392 1.88 1.70 -7.41
CA ILE A 392 0.90 2.74 -7.07
C ILE A 392 1.48 4.13 -7.38
N ILE A 393 1.63 4.44 -8.67
CA ILE A 393 2.30 5.66 -9.14
C ILE A 393 1.47 6.48 -10.15
N TYR A 394 0.38 5.91 -10.67
CA TYR A 394 -0.43 6.54 -11.72
C TYR A 394 -1.45 7.52 -11.15
N GLU A 395 -1.80 8.55 -11.92
CA GLU A 395 -2.80 9.55 -11.50
C GLU A 395 -4.23 9.02 -11.60
N ASP A 396 -4.48 8.10 -12.53
CA ASP A 396 -5.70 7.31 -12.66
C ASP A 396 -5.37 5.97 -13.33
N LEU A 397 -6.16 4.95 -13.03
CA LEU A 397 -6.05 3.61 -13.59
C LEU A 397 -7.43 2.96 -13.67
N GLN A 398 -7.80 2.41 -14.81
CA GLN A 398 -9.13 1.80 -15.04
C GLN A 398 -9.03 0.56 -15.93
N PHE A 399 -9.87 -0.46 -15.70
CA PHE A 399 -10.02 -1.59 -16.62
C PHE A 399 -10.76 -1.16 -17.90
N VAL A 400 -10.24 -1.55 -19.06
CA VAL A 400 -10.86 -1.33 -20.37
C VAL A 400 -10.66 -2.56 -21.25
N PHE A 401 -11.59 -2.80 -22.18
CA PHE A 401 -11.55 -3.93 -23.12
C PHE A 401 -11.36 -5.30 -22.43
N SER A 402 -11.97 -5.48 -21.26
CA SER A 402 -11.85 -6.64 -20.37
C SER A 402 -10.46 -6.90 -19.75
N ASP A 403 -9.36 -6.87 -20.52
CA ASP A 403 -8.01 -7.32 -20.11
C ASP A 403 -6.89 -6.27 -20.28
N GLN A 404 -7.25 -5.02 -20.58
CA GLN A 404 -6.33 -3.90 -20.69
C GLN A 404 -6.60 -2.86 -19.60
N LEU A 405 -5.61 -1.99 -19.40
CA LEU A 405 -5.67 -0.91 -18.43
C LEU A 405 -5.46 0.43 -19.12
N LEU A 406 -6.40 1.34 -18.89
CA LEU A 406 -6.29 2.75 -19.19
C LEU A 406 -5.55 3.41 -18.03
N PHE A 407 -4.46 4.13 -18.31
CA PHE A 407 -3.71 4.88 -17.30
C PHE A 407 -3.66 6.35 -17.66
N PHE A 408 -3.65 7.20 -16.64
CA PHE A 408 -3.47 8.64 -16.80
C PHE A 408 -2.12 9.08 -16.21
N GLU A 409 -1.35 9.80 -17.03
CA GLU A 409 -0.04 10.34 -16.65
C GLU A 409 0.23 11.61 -17.45
N ASN A 410 0.80 12.64 -16.80
CA ASN A 410 1.17 13.90 -17.45
C ASN A 410 0.02 14.58 -18.22
N GLY A 411 -1.21 14.47 -17.70
CA GLY A 411 -2.38 15.10 -18.31
C GLY A 411 -2.96 14.36 -19.52
N ARG A 412 -2.51 13.12 -19.82
CA ARG A 412 -2.98 12.33 -20.97
C ARG A 412 -3.22 10.87 -20.60
N TYR A 413 -4.11 10.23 -21.34
CA TYR A 413 -4.41 8.80 -21.24
C TYR A 413 -3.53 7.96 -22.18
N GLY A 414 -3.14 6.79 -21.70
CA GLY A 414 -2.48 5.72 -22.44
C GLY A 414 -3.04 4.34 -22.09
N LEU A 415 -2.57 3.31 -22.80
CA LEU A 415 -2.98 1.92 -22.55
C LEU A 415 -1.80 1.04 -22.18
N MET A 416 -2.00 0.15 -21.21
CA MET A 416 -1.07 -0.92 -20.86
C MET A 416 -1.79 -2.25 -20.68
N ASN A 417 -1.06 -3.35 -20.70
CA ASN A 417 -1.61 -4.64 -20.30
C ASN A 417 -1.54 -4.83 -18.76
N MET A 418 -2.19 -5.88 -18.24
CA MET A 418 -2.22 -6.19 -16.79
C MET A 418 -0.83 -6.50 -16.17
N ASN A 419 0.20 -6.74 -16.99
CA ASN A 419 1.58 -6.92 -16.53
C ASN A 419 2.35 -5.58 -16.44
N GLY A 420 1.70 -4.45 -16.71
CA GLY A 420 2.31 -3.12 -16.68
C GLY A 420 3.08 -2.74 -17.94
N ARG A 421 3.02 -3.53 -19.02
CA ARG A 421 3.65 -3.17 -20.30
C ARG A 421 2.76 -2.18 -21.04
N VAL A 422 3.26 -0.97 -21.24
CA VAL A 422 2.61 0.06 -22.07
C VAL A 422 2.47 -0.45 -23.52
N VAL A 423 1.24 -0.46 -24.02
CA VAL A 423 0.89 -0.84 -25.40
C VAL A 423 0.52 0.36 -26.27
N LYS A 424 0.03 1.45 -25.68
CA LYS A 424 -0.04 2.78 -26.30
C LYS A 424 0.44 3.82 -25.26
N PRO A 425 1.38 4.71 -25.63
CA PRO A 425 1.88 5.73 -24.71
C PRO A 425 0.76 6.70 -24.30
N ALA A 426 0.94 7.39 -23.19
CA ALA A 426 0.04 8.46 -22.76
C ALA A 426 0.05 9.61 -23.78
N GLN A 427 -0.99 9.67 -24.63
CA GLN A 427 -1.09 10.63 -25.73
C GLN A 427 -2.52 11.12 -25.98
N PHE A 428 -3.53 10.40 -25.50
CA PHE A 428 -4.93 10.77 -25.69
C PHE A 428 -5.31 11.85 -24.68
N ILE A 429 -5.95 12.92 -25.13
CA ILE A 429 -6.56 13.93 -24.25
C ILE A 429 -7.72 13.32 -23.48
N ASP A 430 -8.50 12.47 -24.16
CA ASP A 430 -9.69 11.84 -23.62
C ASP A 430 -9.85 10.42 -24.18
N PHE A 431 -10.49 9.55 -23.41
CA PHE A 431 -10.74 8.15 -23.73
C PHE A 431 -12.13 7.76 -23.26
N LEU A 432 -13.04 7.56 -24.21
CA LEU A 432 -14.43 7.22 -23.94
C LEU A 432 -14.74 5.80 -24.44
N PRO A 433 -14.77 4.79 -23.56
CA PRO A 433 -15.22 3.45 -23.92
C PRO A 433 -16.66 3.50 -24.43
N PHE A 434 -16.91 2.92 -25.61
CA PHE A 434 -18.26 2.77 -26.15
C PHE A 434 -18.81 1.37 -25.87
N ASN A 435 -17.97 0.35 -26.01
CA ASN A 435 -18.28 -1.04 -25.68
C ASN A 435 -16.99 -1.81 -25.35
N GLU A 436 -17.10 -3.11 -25.08
CA GLU A 436 -15.97 -3.99 -24.75
C GLU A 436 -14.88 -4.09 -25.84
N SER A 437 -15.13 -3.60 -27.05
CA SER A 437 -14.21 -3.70 -28.18
C SER A 437 -13.80 -2.37 -28.79
N CYS A 438 -14.46 -1.25 -28.45
CA CYS A 438 -14.23 0.04 -29.10
C CYS A 438 -14.30 1.19 -28.10
N ALA A 439 -13.39 2.15 -28.26
CA ALA A 439 -13.41 3.42 -27.55
C ALA A 439 -13.19 4.58 -28.53
N ILE A 440 -13.81 5.73 -28.24
CA ILE A 440 -13.50 6.98 -28.90
C ILE A 440 -12.31 7.60 -28.15
N VAL A 441 -11.25 7.92 -28.89
CA VAL A 441 -10.03 8.53 -28.34
C VAL A 441 -9.81 9.90 -28.95
N THR A 442 -9.43 10.87 -28.13
CA THR A 442 -9.20 12.25 -28.56
C THR A 442 -7.70 12.55 -28.60
N TYR A 443 -7.21 13.03 -29.73
CA TYR A 443 -5.87 13.58 -29.92
C TYR A 443 -5.93 15.11 -30.01
N ASP A 444 -4.77 15.77 -30.03
CA ASP A 444 -4.68 17.23 -30.23
C ASP A 444 -5.27 17.70 -31.57
N GLN A 445 -5.32 16.83 -32.59
CA GLN A 445 -5.73 17.17 -33.96
C GLN A 445 -7.13 16.64 -34.34
N GLY A 446 -7.82 15.94 -33.43
CA GLY A 446 -9.11 15.31 -33.70
C GLY A 446 -9.30 14.00 -32.94
N LYS A 447 -10.42 13.33 -33.21
CA LYS A 447 -10.87 12.10 -32.58
C LYS A 447 -10.69 10.90 -33.50
N ALA A 448 -10.63 9.70 -32.92
CA ALA A 448 -10.62 8.44 -33.65
C ALA A 448 -11.37 7.35 -32.88
N ILE A 449 -11.74 6.27 -33.56
CA ILE A 449 -12.30 5.08 -32.92
C ILE A 449 -11.20 4.03 -32.83
N LEU A 450 -10.76 3.73 -31.61
CA LEU A 450 -9.77 2.73 -31.31
C LEU A 450 -10.45 1.40 -30.99
N HIS A 451 -10.09 0.35 -31.73
CA HIS A 451 -10.52 -1.01 -31.45
C HIS A 451 -9.63 -1.66 -30.37
N SER A 452 -10.13 -2.65 -29.64
CA SER A 452 -9.39 -3.38 -28.59
C SER A 452 -8.13 -4.07 -29.11
N SER A 453 -8.05 -4.34 -30.42
CA SER A 453 -6.84 -4.80 -31.12
C SER A 453 -5.75 -3.72 -31.28
N LEU A 454 -5.97 -2.51 -30.77
CA LEU A 454 -5.08 -1.34 -30.82
C LEU A 454 -4.95 -0.65 -32.19
N GLU A 455 -5.86 -0.98 -33.11
CA GLU A 455 -5.96 -0.40 -34.44
C GLU A 455 -7.10 0.62 -34.51
N LEU A 456 -6.96 1.63 -35.39
CA LEU A 456 -8.04 2.57 -35.65
C LEU A 456 -9.01 1.95 -36.66
N LEU A 457 -10.32 1.94 -36.35
CA LEU A 457 -11.33 1.43 -37.29
C LEU A 457 -11.39 2.27 -38.58
N ILE A 458 -11.32 3.58 -38.40
CA ILE A 458 -11.23 4.54 -39.50
C ILE A 458 -9.80 5.07 -39.50
N PRO A 459 -8.99 4.83 -40.54
CA PRO A 459 -7.56 5.18 -40.57
C PRO A 459 -7.33 6.68 -40.84
N ARG A 460 -8.08 7.56 -40.18
CA ARG A 460 -7.91 9.03 -40.18
C ARG A 460 -8.51 9.64 -38.91
N LEU A 461 -8.03 10.82 -38.54
CA LEU A 461 -8.64 11.62 -37.47
C LEU A 461 -9.87 12.38 -37.99
N LEU A 462 -10.91 12.43 -37.17
CA LEU A 462 -12.20 13.06 -37.40
C LEU A 462 -12.35 14.24 -36.41
N ASP A 463 -13.25 15.18 -36.67
CA ASP A 463 -13.42 16.33 -35.78
C ASP A 463 -14.33 15.95 -34.60
N GLU A 464 -15.51 15.38 -34.90
CA GLU A 464 -16.46 14.85 -33.91
C GLU A 464 -16.85 13.40 -34.23
N ILE A 465 -17.16 12.62 -33.19
CA ILE A 465 -17.62 11.23 -33.29
C ILE A 465 -18.71 10.99 -32.24
N GLU A 466 -19.88 10.55 -32.69
CA GLU A 466 -21.02 10.18 -31.86
C GLU A 466 -21.39 8.71 -32.13
N PRO A 467 -21.38 7.84 -31.12
CA PRO A 467 -21.79 6.46 -31.30
C PRO A 467 -23.31 6.34 -31.48
N ILE A 468 -23.73 5.48 -32.41
CA ILE A 468 -25.13 5.14 -32.66
C ILE A 468 -25.33 3.62 -32.61
N LYS A 469 -26.59 3.18 -32.58
CA LYS A 469 -26.94 1.75 -32.47
C LYS A 469 -26.27 0.87 -33.54
N GLU A 470 -26.11 1.38 -34.75
CA GLU A 470 -25.61 0.62 -35.92
C GLU A 470 -24.27 1.18 -36.46
N GLY A 471 -23.50 1.90 -35.64
CA GLY A 471 -22.21 2.46 -36.06
C GLY A 471 -21.85 3.77 -35.36
N PHE A 472 -21.28 4.71 -36.12
CA PHE A 472 -20.79 6.00 -35.64
C PHE A 472 -21.18 7.11 -36.61
N ILE A 473 -21.81 8.17 -36.10
CA ILE A 473 -21.87 9.44 -36.80
C ILE A 473 -20.52 10.12 -36.59
N ALA A 474 -19.90 10.62 -37.65
CA ALA A 474 -18.67 11.37 -37.52
C ALA A 474 -18.66 12.60 -38.42
N SER A 475 -17.87 13.60 -38.03
CA SER A 475 -17.66 14.80 -38.84
C SER A 475 -16.20 15.00 -39.23
N LYS A 476 -15.99 15.64 -40.38
CA LYS A 476 -14.71 16.22 -40.80
C LYS A 476 -14.98 17.44 -41.67
N ASP A 477 -14.29 18.54 -41.42
CA ASP A 477 -14.39 19.79 -42.18
C ASP A 477 -15.85 20.30 -42.27
N GLU A 478 -16.56 20.33 -41.14
CA GLU A 478 -17.98 20.73 -41.01
C GLU A 478 -18.99 19.84 -41.76
N LYS A 479 -18.54 18.67 -42.26
CA LYS A 479 -19.42 17.68 -42.90
C LYS A 479 -19.55 16.42 -42.08
N TYR A 480 -20.75 15.87 -42.07
CA TYR A 480 -21.14 14.68 -41.32
C TYR A 480 -21.39 13.50 -42.25
N GLY A 481 -21.07 12.32 -41.77
CA GLY A 481 -21.32 11.02 -42.39
C GLY A 481 -21.49 9.94 -41.34
N VAL A 482 -21.68 8.70 -41.78
CA VAL A 482 -21.91 7.56 -40.90
C VAL A 482 -21.00 6.41 -41.32
N PHE A 483 -20.39 5.79 -40.32
CA PHE A 483 -19.53 4.63 -40.46
C PHE A 483 -20.13 3.46 -39.69
N ASP A 484 -20.06 2.25 -40.24
CA ASP A 484 -20.47 1.06 -39.50
C ASP A 484 -19.42 0.64 -38.45
N PHE A 485 -19.71 -0.43 -37.69
CA PHE A 485 -18.79 -0.96 -36.67
C PHE A 485 -17.48 -1.53 -37.20
N PHE A 486 -17.34 -1.67 -38.52
CA PHE A 486 -16.10 -2.09 -39.18
C PHE A 486 -15.32 -0.89 -39.74
N GLY A 487 -15.79 0.34 -39.50
CA GLY A 487 -15.17 1.56 -40.01
C GLY A 487 -15.45 1.84 -41.49
N ARG A 488 -16.42 1.14 -42.12
CA ARG A 488 -16.81 1.40 -43.51
C ARG A 488 -17.76 2.58 -43.56
N GLU A 489 -17.51 3.53 -44.47
CA GLU A 489 -18.42 4.65 -44.73
C GLU A 489 -19.71 4.13 -45.38
N VAL A 490 -20.83 4.23 -44.67
CA VAL A 490 -22.16 3.79 -45.10
C VAL A 490 -23.08 4.95 -45.46
N VAL A 491 -22.88 6.11 -44.83
CA VAL A 491 -23.45 7.38 -45.28
C VAL A 491 -22.30 8.34 -45.57
N PRO A 492 -22.19 8.88 -46.79
CA PRO A 492 -21.06 9.70 -47.17
C PRO A 492 -20.89 10.92 -46.29
N LEU A 493 -19.64 11.29 -46.01
CA LEU A 493 -19.29 12.42 -45.17
C LEU A 493 -19.44 13.76 -45.92
N ILE A 494 -20.67 14.10 -46.29
CA ILE A 494 -21.02 15.25 -47.15
C ILE A 494 -22.22 16.05 -46.64
N TYR A 495 -22.85 15.63 -45.55
CA TYR A 495 -24.05 16.25 -45.01
C TYR A 495 -23.69 17.39 -44.06
N ASP A 496 -24.53 18.41 -43.97
CA ASP A 496 -24.33 19.51 -43.03
C ASP A 496 -24.72 19.12 -41.60
N GLU A 497 -25.49 18.04 -41.46
CA GLU A 497 -25.96 17.51 -40.19
C GLU A 497 -26.43 16.07 -40.33
N VAL A 498 -26.20 15.25 -39.31
CA VAL A 498 -26.75 13.90 -39.18
C VAL A 498 -27.28 13.76 -37.75
N ILE A 499 -28.54 13.39 -37.61
CA ILE A 499 -29.24 13.27 -36.33
C ILE A 499 -29.64 11.81 -36.16
N ALA A 500 -29.12 11.19 -35.10
CA ALA A 500 -29.51 9.86 -34.69
C ALA A 500 -30.96 9.84 -34.18
N THR A 501 -31.70 8.79 -34.53
CA THR A 501 -33.09 8.61 -34.07
C THR A 501 -33.21 7.28 -33.32
N ARG A 502 -34.25 7.08 -32.52
CA ARG A 502 -34.49 5.81 -31.80
C ARG A 502 -34.85 4.62 -32.71
N PHE A 503 -34.96 4.84 -34.02
CA PHE A 503 -35.47 3.91 -35.02
C PHE A 503 -34.36 3.51 -36.00
N PRO A 504 -34.58 2.52 -36.88
CA PRO A 504 -33.61 2.19 -37.92
C PRO A 504 -33.57 3.26 -39.01
N TYR A 505 -33.54 4.54 -38.63
CA TYR A 505 -33.45 5.70 -39.51
C TYR A 505 -32.55 6.77 -38.91
N LEU A 506 -31.87 7.51 -39.78
CA LEU A 506 -31.15 8.74 -39.46
C LEU A 506 -31.79 9.90 -40.20
N ILE A 507 -31.85 11.07 -39.57
CA ILE A 507 -32.21 12.30 -40.28
C ILE A 507 -30.92 12.95 -40.74
N VAL A 508 -30.82 13.28 -42.02
CA VAL A 508 -29.66 14.02 -42.54
C VAL A 508 -30.11 15.31 -43.18
N ARG A 509 -29.31 16.35 -43.01
CA ARG A 509 -29.53 17.66 -43.63
C ARG A 509 -28.46 17.94 -44.67
N LYS A 510 -28.89 18.40 -45.83
CA LYS A 510 -28.01 18.98 -46.83
C LYS A 510 -28.64 20.29 -47.30
N GLU A 511 -27.95 21.40 -47.06
CA GLU A 511 -28.44 22.77 -47.21
C GLU A 511 -29.71 22.96 -46.34
N ASN A 512 -30.83 23.34 -46.95
CA ASN A 512 -32.14 23.53 -46.29
C ASN A 512 -33.07 22.31 -46.43
N LYS A 513 -32.52 21.15 -46.82
CA LYS A 513 -33.30 19.95 -47.13
C LYS A 513 -32.99 18.82 -46.17
N PHE A 514 -34.05 18.21 -45.64
CA PHE A 514 -33.98 17.08 -44.74
C PHE A 514 -34.38 15.79 -45.44
N PHE A 515 -33.66 14.72 -45.11
CA PHE A 515 -33.88 13.36 -45.61
C PHE A 515 -33.85 12.38 -44.44
N HIS A 516 -34.57 11.28 -44.58
CA HIS A 516 -34.48 10.13 -43.70
C HIS A 516 -33.70 9.04 -44.44
N ILE A 517 -32.65 8.51 -43.83
CA ILE A 517 -31.85 7.39 -44.32
C ILE A 517 -32.21 6.16 -43.49
N SER A 518 -32.58 5.05 -44.13
CA SER A 518 -32.78 3.76 -43.47
C SER A 518 -31.44 3.17 -43.03
N THR A 519 -31.31 2.72 -41.78
CA THR A 519 -30.08 2.05 -41.30
C THR A 519 -30.01 0.58 -41.73
N ALA A 520 -31.06 0.03 -42.33
CA ALA A 520 -31.07 -1.35 -42.84
C ALA A 520 -30.26 -1.49 -44.13
N ASP A 521 -30.29 -0.48 -44.99
CA ASP A 521 -29.66 -0.44 -46.31
C ASP A 521 -28.87 0.85 -46.57
N TRP A 522 -28.89 1.80 -45.64
CA TRP A 522 -28.19 3.09 -45.70
C TRP A 522 -28.65 4.00 -46.86
N LEU A 523 -29.89 3.82 -47.32
CA LEU A 523 -30.48 4.60 -48.43
C LEU A 523 -31.51 5.63 -47.96
N PRO A 524 -31.62 6.79 -48.64
CA PRO A 524 -32.70 7.75 -48.41
C PRO A 524 -34.08 7.16 -48.73
N ILE A 525 -35.04 7.30 -47.81
CA ILE A 525 -36.43 6.82 -47.96
C ILE A 525 -37.45 7.94 -48.20
N THR A 526 -37.00 9.20 -48.17
CA THR A 526 -37.87 10.38 -48.34
C THR A 526 -37.35 11.32 -49.39
N GLU A 527 -38.27 11.99 -50.08
CA GLU A 527 -37.96 13.20 -50.84
C GLU A 527 -37.50 14.32 -49.88
N PRO A 528 -36.71 15.30 -50.38
CA PRO A 528 -36.33 16.47 -49.60
C PRO A 528 -37.52 17.19 -48.95
N THR A 529 -37.45 17.40 -47.64
CA THR A 529 -38.49 18.12 -46.87
C THR A 529 -37.91 19.35 -46.15
N GLU A 530 -38.77 20.35 -45.91
CA GLU A 530 -38.42 21.61 -45.21
C GLU A 530 -38.73 21.51 -43.70
N THR A 531 -38.08 22.35 -42.90
CA THR A 531 -38.17 22.39 -41.42
C THR A 531 -39.47 23.03 -40.90
N PHE A 532 -39.69 22.85 -39.60
CA PHE A 532 -40.74 23.49 -38.81
C PHE A 532 -40.21 24.80 -38.20
N ASP A 533 -41.08 25.77 -37.92
CA ASP A 533 -40.72 26.88 -37.03
C ASP A 533 -40.71 26.41 -35.57
N GLY A 534 -39.61 26.68 -34.84
CA GLY A 534 -39.45 26.35 -33.42
C GLY A 534 -39.05 24.89 -33.12
N TRP A 535 -38.80 24.07 -34.15
CA TRP A 535 -38.16 22.76 -34.01
C TRP A 535 -36.97 22.67 -34.96
N GLU A 536 -35.80 22.36 -34.41
CA GLU A 536 -34.56 22.20 -35.19
C GLU A 536 -34.51 20.83 -35.92
N HIS A 537 -35.41 19.88 -35.58
CA HIS A 537 -35.40 18.50 -36.12
C HIS A 537 -36.80 17.92 -36.39
N ILE A 538 -36.90 16.92 -37.28
CA ILE A 538 -38.15 16.21 -37.63
C ILE A 538 -38.54 15.21 -36.54
N ALA A 539 -39.82 15.18 -36.15
CA ALA A 539 -40.31 14.29 -35.09
C ALA A 539 -40.34 12.81 -35.55
N VAL A 540 -39.54 11.96 -34.90
CA VAL A 540 -39.43 10.52 -35.18
C VAL A 540 -40.18 9.69 -34.13
N PHE A 541 -40.73 8.56 -34.58
CA PHE A 541 -41.64 7.73 -33.78
C PHE A 541 -41.27 6.24 -33.81
N ASN A 542 -41.61 5.58 -32.70
CA ASN A 542 -41.89 4.16 -32.44
C ASN A 542 -41.93 3.06 -33.56
N GLY A 543 -41.23 3.10 -34.70
CA GLY A 543 -41.35 2.09 -35.78
C GLY A 543 -41.02 2.62 -37.18
N THR A 544 -41.88 2.37 -38.18
CA THR A 544 -41.66 2.72 -39.60
C THR A 544 -42.02 4.14 -39.99
N ASN A 545 -42.63 4.94 -39.11
CA ASN A 545 -43.24 6.22 -39.52
C ASN A 545 -42.64 7.42 -38.79
N PHE A 546 -42.61 8.58 -39.44
CA PHE A 546 -42.18 9.85 -38.87
C PHE A 546 -43.16 10.97 -39.24
N LEU A 547 -43.25 11.98 -38.39
CA LEU A 547 -44.23 13.05 -38.50
C LEU A 547 -43.58 14.27 -39.15
N VAL A 548 -44.13 14.70 -40.29
CA VAL A 548 -43.59 15.79 -41.11
C VAL A 548 -44.62 16.91 -41.24
N LEU A 549 -44.21 18.17 -41.08
CA LEU A 549 -45.06 19.32 -41.37
C LEU A 549 -44.90 19.68 -42.84
N ARG A 550 -46.02 19.71 -43.56
CA ARG A 550 -46.05 20.18 -44.94
C ARG A 550 -47.20 21.15 -45.11
N LYS A 551 -46.91 22.39 -45.50
CA LYS A 551 -47.94 23.43 -45.74
C LYS A 551 -48.94 23.58 -44.56
N GLY A 552 -48.44 23.61 -43.31
CA GLY A 552 -49.28 23.83 -42.12
C GLY A 552 -50.12 22.63 -41.66
N ASN A 553 -49.90 21.42 -42.18
CA ASN A 553 -50.54 20.19 -41.72
C ASN A 553 -49.48 19.14 -41.35
N TYR A 554 -49.74 18.38 -40.29
CA TYR A 554 -48.89 17.24 -39.90
C TYR A 554 -49.29 15.98 -40.68
N TYR A 555 -48.30 15.34 -41.29
CA TYR A 555 -48.43 14.10 -42.05
C TYR A 555 -47.57 13.01 -41.42
N TRP A 556 -48.10 11.79 -41.33
CA TRP A 556 -47.25 10.62 -41.14
C TRP A 556 -46.67 10.23 -42.48
N VAL A 557 -45.40 9.88 -42.51
CA VAL A 557 -44.74 9.23 -43.64
C VAL A 557 -44.24 7.88 -43.15
N ASP A 558 -44.52 6.80 -43.87
CA ASP A 558 -44.05 5.46 -43.52
C ASP A 558 -42.66 5.15 -44.09
N SER A 559 -42.16 3.94 -43.81
CA SER A 559 -40.80 3.50 -44.16
C SER A 559 -40.58 3.33 -45.66
N THR A 560 -41.66 3.40 -46.44
CA THR A 560 -41.64 3.34 -47.91
C THR A 560 -41.79 4.74 -48.53
N GLY A 561 -41.89 5.79 -47.71
CA GLY A 561 -42.11 7.16 -48.16
C GLY A 561 -43.58 7.54 -48.40
N LYS A 562 -44.54 6.65 -48.08
CA LYS A 562 -45.97 6.93 -48.30
C LYS A 562 -46.53 7.76 -47.15
N SER A 563 -47.32 8.80 -47.48
CA SER A 563 -47.84 9.74 -46.49
C SER A 563 -49.34 9.60 -46.19
N SER A 564 -49.74 9.89 -44.94
CA SER A 564 -51.13 10.00 -44.48
C SER A 564 -51.32 11.25 -43.61
N LYS A 565 -52.55 11.79 -43.57
CA LYS A 565 -52.86 13.02 -42.82
C LYS A 565 -53.12 12.68 -41.34
N PHE A 566 -52.44 13.35 -40.41
CA PHE A 566 -52.57 13.13 -38.97
C PHE A 566 -53.54 14.13 -38.32
N ALA A 567 -53.21 15.43 -38.33
CA ALA A 567 -54.09 16.47 -37.77
C ALA A 567 -53.66 17.90 -38.18
N LYS A 568 -54.57 18.86 -38.02
CA LYS A 568 -54.30 20.31 -38.12
C LYS A 568 -54.41 20.89 -36.70
N VAL A 569 -53.30 20.91 -35.97
CA VAL A 569 -53.24 21.25 -34.55
C VAL A 569 -52.12 22.25 -34.27
N PRO A 570 -52.21 23.06 -33.20
CA PRO A 570 -51.19 24.05 -32.87
C PRO A 570 -49.88 23.43 -32.41
N TRP A 571 -49.94 22.33 -31.64
CA TRP A 571 -48.77 21.68 -31.05
C TRP A 571 -49.00 20.19 -30.77
N VAL A 572 -47.99 19.37 -31.04
CA VAL A 572 -47.93 17.94 -30.72
C VAL A 572 -46.53 17.56 -30.26
N LYS A 573 -46.42 16.58 -29.38
CA LYS A 573 -45.17 15.98 -28.91
C LYS A 573 -45.23 14.47 -29.04
N CYS A 574 -44.31 13.89 -29.82
CA CYS A 574 -44.22 12.44 -29.97
C CYS A 574 -43.53 11.79 -28.77
N VAL A 575 -44.06 10.66 -28.31
CA VAL A 575 -43.45 9.80 -27.28
C VAL A 575 -43.61 8.35 -27.70
N HIS A 576 -42.53 7.77 -28.23
CA HIS A 576 -42.49 6.41 -28.75
C HIS A 576 -43.69 6.03 -29.62
N GLN A 577 -44.68 5.31 -29.08
CA GLN A 577 -45.85 4.81 -29.81
C GLN A 577 -47.11 5.66 -29.62
N THR A 578 -46.98 6.85 -29.04
CA THR A 578 -48.08 7.79 -28.84
C THR A 578 -47.68 9.23 -29.15
N VAL A 579 -48.69 10.07 -29.32
CA VAL A 579 -48.54 11.51 -29.44
C VAL A 579 -49.27 12.16 -28.29
N ILE A 580 -48.59 13.05 -27.57
CA ILE A 580 -49.19 13.95 -26.59
C ILE A 580 -49.56 15.23 -27.34
N GLY A 581 -50.78 15.70 -27.17
CA GLY A 581 -51.19 16.95 -27.80
C GLY A 581 -52.45 17.51 -27.18
N SER A 582 -52.83 18.68 -27.69
CA SER A 582 -54.13 19.29 -27.38
C SER A 582 -54.87 19.60 -28.68
N LEU A 583 -56.16 19.26 -28.72
CA LEU A 583 -57.06 19.59 -29.82
C LEU A 583 -57.90 20.84 -29.52
N GLU A 584 -57.86 21.34 -28.28
CA GLU A 584 -58.74 22.41 -27.78
C GLU A 584 -57.97 23.62 -27.21
N PRO A 585 -58.59 24.80 -27.14
CA PRO A 585 -57.95 26.00 -26.59
C PRO A 585 -57.71 25.97 -25.08
N ASN A 586 -58.26 25.00 -24.34
CA ASN A 586 -58.23 24.94 -22.87
C ASN A 586 -56.89 24.48 -22.29
N GLY A 587 -55.94 24.05 -23.13
CA GLY A 587 -54.60 23.64 -22.71
C GLY A 587 -54.51 22.25 -22.07
N MET A 588 -55.61 21.51 -21.96
CA MET A 588 -55.62 20.14 -21.44
C MET A 588 -54.97 19.19 -22.45
N LEU A 589 -54.22 18.21 -21.94
CA LEU A 589 -53.44 17.26 -22.73
C LEU A 589 -54.12 15.89 -22.79
N GLY A 590 -53.96 15.23 -23.93
CA GLY A 590 -54.37 13.83 -24.13
C GLY A 590 -53.30 13.03 -24.84
N ILE A 591 -53.40 11.70 -24.74
CA ILE A 591 -52.54 10.74 -25.41
C ILE A 591 -53.30 10.18 -26.61
N PHE A 592 -52.66 10.22 -27.77
CA PHE A 592 -53.22 9.79 -29.05
C PHE A 592 -52.36 8.66 -29.64
N ASN A 593 -52.98 7.75 -30.37
CA ASN A 593 -52.25 6.77 -31.16
C ASN A 593 -51.78 7.36 -32.50
N ARG A 594 -51.03 6.56 -33.28
CA ARG A 594 -50.51 6.95 -34.61
C ARG A 594 -51.60 7.39 -35.59
N GLN A 595 -52.81 6.85 -35.48
CA GLN A 595 -53.90 7.19 -36.40
C GLN A 595 -54.59 8.51 -36.03
N GLY A 596 -54.17 9.17 -34.95
CA GLY A 596 -54.81 10.38 -34.43
C GLY A 596 -56.03 10.08 -33.56
N ASN A 597 -56.28 8.80 -33.24
CA ASN A 597 -57.36 8.42 -32.34
C ASN A 597 -56.90 8.67 -30.90
N ALA A 598 -57.75 9.32 -30.12
CA ALA A 598 -57.52 9.54 -28.70
C ALA A 598 -57.51 8.19 -27.96
N LEU A 599 -56.44 7.92 -27.22
CA LEU A 599 -56.33 6.81 -26.27
C LEU A 599 -56.83 7.21 -24.88
N THR A 600 -56.77 8.50 -24.57
CA THR A 600 -57.30 9.11 -23.36
C THR A 600 -58.17 10.30 -23.72
N ASN A 601 -59.01 10.76 -22.78
CA ASN A 601 -59.65 12.07 -22.91
C ASN A 601 -58.59 13.19 -22.78
N LEU A 602 -58.94 14.41 -23.20
CA LEU A 602 -58.14 15.62 -22.95
C LEU A 602 -58.33 16.06 -21.48
N GLU A 603 -57.72 15.31 -20.57
CA GLU A 603 -58.00 15.43 -19.13
C GLU A 603 -56.75 15.56 -18.24
N PHE A 604 -55.55 15.61 -18.83
CA PHE A 604 -54.32 15.78 -18.06
C PHE A 604 -53.89 17.24 -18.01
N GLN A 605 -53.59 17.72 -16.80
CA GLN A 605 -53.02 19.06 -16.61
C GLN A 605 -51.53 19.09 -16.95
N GLU A 606 -50.80 18.00 -16.68
CA GLU A 606 -49.37 17.88 -16.96
C GLU A 606 -49.04 16.49 -17.51
N VAL A 607 -48.05 16.44 -18.41
CA VAL A 607 -47.49 15.19 -18.93
C VAL A 607 -45.98 15.27 -19.00
N GLN A 608 -45.30 14.31 -18.37
CA GLN A 608 -43.85 14.17 -18.35
C GLN A 608 -43.44 12.85 -19.00
N VAL A 609 -42.42 12.91 -19.86
CA VAL A 609 -41.81 11.72 -20.45
C VAL A 609 -40.66 11.28 -19.55
N LEU A 610 -40.71 10.03 -19.10
CA LEU A 610 -39.67 9.41 -18.29
C LEU A 610 -38.67 8.66 -19.18
N GLU A 611 -37.56 8.22 -18.60
CA GLU A 611 -36.65 7.27 -19.24
C GLU A 611 -37.38 5.99 -19.69
N ASN A 612 -36.85 5.32 -20.71
CA ASN A 612 -37.49 4.18 -21.39
C ASN A 612 -38.88 4.47 -21.99
N GLY A 613 -39.31 5.74 -22.01
CA GLY A 613 -40.50 6.18 -22.74
C GLY A 613 -41.83 6.06 -22.00
N PHE A 614 -41.80 5.78 -20.70
CA PHE A 614 -42.99 5.85 -19.87
C PHE A 614 -43.54 7.28 -19.81
N ILE A 615 -44.85 7.40 -19.71
CA ILE A 615 -45.55 8.69 -19.71
C ILE A 615 -46.18 8.88 -18.33
N LYS A 616 -45.58 9.75 -17.53
CA LYS A 616 -46.18 10.19 -16.27
C LYS A 616 -47.19 11.29 -16.58
N VAL A 617 -48.40 11.13 -16.05
CA VAL A 617 -49.49 12.10 -16.22
C VAL A 617 -49.93 12.61 -14.86
N VAL A 618 -50.42 13.85 -14.83
CA VAL A 618 -51.08 14.42 -13.66
C VAL A 618 -52.54 14.70 -14.02
N LYS A 619 -53.44 14.09 -13.23
CA LYS A 619 -54.88 14.31 -13.27
C LYS A 619 -55.36 14.73 -11.88
N ASP A 620 -55.93 15.92 -11.77
CA ASP A 620 -56.50 16.47 -10.53
C ASP A 620 -55.50 16.45 -9.36
N GLY A 621 -54.23 16.77 -9.67
CA GLY A 621 -53.12 16.78 -8.71
C GLY A 621 -52.57 15.39 -8.33
N LYS A 622 -53.03 14.32 -8.98
CA LYS A 622 -52.54 12.95 -8.76
C LYS A 622 -51.78 12.41 -9.96
N SER A 623 -50.71 11.69 -9.68
CA SER A 623 -49.82 11.08 -10.67
C SER A 623 -50.32 9.69 -11.07
N GLY A 624 -50.22 9.39 -12.37
CA GLY A 624 -50.38 8.06 -12.97
C GLY A 624 -49.30 7.81 -14.02
N VAL A 625 -49.21 6.57 -14.51
CA VAL A 625 -48.23 6.18 -15.54
C VAL A 625 -48.91 5.39 -16.65
N PHE A 626 -48.59 5.77 -17.89
CA PHE A 626 -48.90 5.04 -19.09
C PHE A 626 -47.62 4.46 -19.70
N SER A 627 -47.76 3.30 -20.34
CA SER A 627 -46.71 2.73 -21.18
C SER A 627 -46.52 3.58 -22.44
N GLU A 628 -45.42 3.33 -23.15
CA GLU A 628 -45.11 3.96 -24.42
C GLU A 628 -46.15 3.75 -25.54
N VAL A 629 -47.03 2.75 -25.40
CA VAL A 629 -48.16 2.45 -26.31
C VAL A 629 -49.48 3.04 -25.82
N GLY A 630 -49.48 3.78 -24.71
CA GLY A 630 -50.67 4.42 -24.15
C GLY A 630 -51.57 3.47 -23.36
N THR A 631 -51.05 2.32 -22.91
CA THR A 631 -51.74 1.47 -21.94
C THR A 631 -51.51 2.04 -20.54
N MET A 632 -52.58 2.20 -19.76
CA MET A 632 -52.46 2.62 -18.36
C MET A 632 -51.77 1.51 -17.54
N LEU A 633 -50.60 1.81 -16.97
CA LEU A 633 -49.87 0.91 -16.06
C LEU A 633 -50.26 1.19 -14.61
N LEU A 634 -50.29 2.47 -14.24
CA LEU A 634 -50.69 2.96 -12.93
C LEU A 634 -51.73 4.06 -13.13
N ASN A 635 -52.88 3.95 -12.45
CA ASN A 635 -53.90 4.98 -12.52
C ASN A 635 -53.47 6.25 -11.77
N ALA A 636 -54.10 7.38 -12.08
CA ALA A 636 -53.83 8.67 -11.44
C ALA A 636 -54.39 8.73 -9.99
N SER A 637 -53.76 7.97 -9.09
CA SER A 637 -54.19 7.82 -7.69
C SER A 637 -53.14 8.20 -6.66
N TYR A 638 -51.91 8.48 -7.11
CA TYR A 638 -50.72 8.64 -6.28
C TYR A 638 -50.37 10.12 -6.12
N SER A 639 -49.83 10.52 -4.98
CA SER A 639 -49.30 11.88 -4.81
C SER A 639 -48.06 12.08 -5.68
N ASP A 640 -47.22 11.05 -5.79
CA ASP A 640 -46.07 11.04 -6.69
C ASP A 640 -45.73 9.64 -7.20
N ILE A 641 -45.04 9.59 -8.34
CA ILE A 641 -44.44 8.37 -8.91
C ILE A 641 -43.04 8.71 -9.40
N THR A 642 -42.06 7.93 -8.98
CA THR A 642 -40.65 8.02 -9.38
C THR A 642 -40.23 6.74 -10.10
N TYR A 643 -39.53 6.84 -11.22
CA TYR A 643 -38.96 5.69 -11.94
C TYR A 643 -37.47 5.52 -11.58
N TRP A 644 -37.04 4.28 -11.37
CA TRP A 644 -35.65 3.90 -11.10
C TRP A 644 -35.07 3.10 -12.28
N PRO A 645 -34.35 3.77 -13.20
CA PRO A 645 -33.83 3.12 -14.41
C PRO A 645 -32.84 1.99 -14.14
N SER A 646 -32.04 2.11 -13.06
CA SER A 646 -31.00 1.13 -12.71
C SER A 646 -31.51 -0.25 -12.33
N VAL A 647 -32.80 -0.35 -11.94
CA VAL A 647 -33.45 -1.61 -11.54
C VAL A 647 -34.79 -1.83 -12.26
N ASP A 648 -35.18 -0.92 -13.17
CA ASP A 648 -36.44 -0.93 -13.94
C ASP A 648 -37.72 -1.03 -13.08
N LEU A 649 -37.80 -0.25 -11.99
CA LEU A 649 -38.94 -0.25 -11.06
C LEU A 649 -39.55 1.14 -10.89
N PHE A 650 -40.85 1.18 -10.55
CA PHE A 650 -41.54 2.40 -10.12
C PHE A 650 -41.73 2.41 -8.61
N ARG A 651 -41.33 3.51 -7.96
CA ARG A 651 -41.73 3.82 -6.59
C ARG A 651 -42.97 4.70 -6.62
N THR A 652 -44.02 4.28 -5.94
CA THR A 652 -45.26 5.03 -5.75
C THR A 652 -45.29 5.69 -4.38
N GLU A 653 -45.95 6.84 -4.26
CA GLU A 653 -46.28 7.45 -2.98
C GLU A 653 -47.78 7.73 -2.87
N LYS A 654 -48.35 7.33 -1.73
CA LYS A 654 -49.76 7.53 -1.41
C LYS A 654 -49.94 7.71 0.10
N ASP A 655 -50.57 8.81 0.49
CA ASP A 655 -50.86 9.14 1.90
C ASP A 655 -49.61 9.07 2.81
N GLY A 656 -48.44 9.49 2.29
CA GLY A 656 -47.16 9.47 3.00
C GLY A 656 -46.51 8.08 3.13
N LYS A 657 -47.04 7.07 2.44
CA LYS A 657 -46.47 5.71 2.36
C LYS A 657 -46.01 5.38 0.95
N GLN A 658 -45.03 4.49 0.85
CA GLN A 658 -44.36 4.12 -0.38
C GLN A 658 -44.65 2.67 -0.75
N GLY A 659 -44.81 2.43 -2.07
CA GLY A 659 -44.97 1.12 -2.69
C GLY A 659 -44.03 0.95 -3.88
N VAL A 660 -44.00 -0.25 -4.47
CA VAL A 660 -43.16 -0.58 -5.62
C VAL A 660 -43.93 -1.40 -6.64
N TYR A 661 -43.79 -1.03 -7.90
CA TYR A 661 -44.33 -1.74 -9.06
C TYR A 661 -43.21 -2.02 -10.06
N ASP A 662 -43.33 -3.13 -10.79
CA ASP A 662 -42.46 -3.39 -11.93
C ASP A 662 -42.84 -2.55 -13.16
N SER A 663 -42.02 -2.61 -14.21
CA SER A 663 -42.23 -1.89 -15.46
C SER A 663 -43.50 -2.28 -16.23
N GLN A 664 -44.18 -3.36 -15.83
CA GLN A 664 -45.45 -3.81 -16.38
C GLN A 664 -46.65 -3.39 -15.52
N GLY A 665 -46.43 -2.62 -14.44
CA GLY A 665 -47.48 -2.18 -13.52
C GLY A 665 -47.94 -3.27 -12.55
N LYS A 666 -47.20 -4.37 -12.40
CA LYS A 666 -47.48 -5.37 -11.37
C LYS A 666 -46.91 -4.89 -10.03
N MET A 667 -47.75 -4.94 -9.00
CA MET A 667 -47.35 -4.58 -7.64
C MET A 667 -46.35 -5.61 -7.09
N LEU A 668 -45.20 -5.12 -6.62
CA LEU A 668 -44.21 -5.91 -5.88
C LEU A 668 -44.33 -5.67 -4.37
N LEU A 669 -44.57 -4.42 -3.98
CA LEU A 669 -44.78 -3.98 -2.59
C LEU A 669 -45.95 -2.99 -2.55
N SER A 670 -46.92 -3.21 -1.66
CA SER A 670 -48.03 -2.26 -1.41
C SER A 670 -47.55 -1.00 -0.69
N GLU A 671 -48.36 0.08 -0.71
CA GLU A 671 -48.08 1.34 -0.01
C GLU A 671 -48.23 1.23 1.52
N GLU A 672 -47.37 0.43 2.14
CA GLU A 672 -47.36 0.17 3.58
C GLU A 672 -46.08 0.69 4.25
N TYR A 673 -45.05 1.01 3.46
CA TYR A 673 -43.71 1.33 3.92
C TYR A 673 -43.52 2.83 4.09
N SER A 674 -42.79 3.25 5.12
CA SER A 674 -42.46 4.67 5.30
C SER A 674 -41.35 5.12 4.35
N THR A 675 -40.40 4.24 4.04
CA THR A 675 -39.31 4.52 3.08
C THR A 675 -38.89 3.26 2.35
N ILE A 676 -38.64 3.38 1.04
CA ILE A 676 -38.06 2.35 0.17
C ILE A 676 -36.90 2.98 -0.61
N LYS A 677 -35.75 2.30 -0.59
CA LYS A 677 -34.55 2.70 -1.34
C LYS A 677 -33.95 1.50 -2.06
N VAL A 678 -33.38 1.74 -3.24
CA VAL A 678 -32.54 0.77 -3.93
C VAL A 678 -31.26 0.59 -3.11
N HIS A 679 -30.96 -0.65 -2.73
CA HIS A 679 -29.79 -0.98 -1.91
C HIS A 679 -28.69 -1.65 -2.72
N SER A 680 -29.07 -2.60 -3.57
CA SER A 680 -28.17 -3.24 -4.54
C SER A 680 -28.92 -3.56 -5.83
N LYS A 681 -28.26 -4.19 -6.80
CA LYS A 681 -28.89 -4.61 -8.07
C LYS A 681 -30.10 -5.55 -7.91
N GLN A 682 -30.29 -6.16 -6.74
CA GLN A 682 -31.37 -7.12 -6.49
C GLN A 682 -32.14 -6.87 -5.18
N ILE A 683 -31.69 -5.92 -4.35
CA ILE A 683 -32.24 -5.68 -3.01
C ILE A 683 -32.77 -4.26 -2.88
N LEU A 684 -33.98 -4.15 -2.33
CA LEU A 684 -34.52 -2.90 -1.79
C LEU A 684 -34.42 -2.92 -0.26
N SER A 685 -33.99 -1.82 0.34
CA SER A 685 -34.17 -1.60 1.78
C SER A 685 -35.53 -0.97 2.01
N VAL A 686 -36.34 -1.55 2.90
CA VAL A 686 -37.71 -1.10 3.19
C VAL A 686 -37.87 -0.84 4.68
N ASN A 687 -38.58 0.22 5.06
CA ASN A 687 -38.88 0.53 6.45
C ASN A 687 -40.39 0.42 6.71
N ILE A 688 -40.77 -0.36 7.72
CA ILE A 688 -42.16 -0.50 8.17
C ILE A 688 -42.21 -0.44 9.69
N GLY A 689 -42.98 0.51 10.24
CA GLY A 689 -43.12 0.67 11.70
C GLY A 689 -41.81 0.95 12.44
N GLY A 690 -40.81 1.55 11.77
CA GLY A 690 -39.48 1.79 12.33
C GLY A 690 -38.52 0.61 12.20
N GLN A 691 -38.97 -0.54 11.69
CA GLN A 691 -38.15 -1.71 11.42
C GLN A 691 -37.59 -1.66 9.99
N LEU A 692 -36.26 -1.74 9.87
CA LEU A 692 -35.57 -1.91 8.59
C LEU A 692 -35.60 -3.39 8.17
N LEU A 693 -36.05 -3.64 6.95
CA LEU A 693 -36.10 -4.96 6.31
C LEU A 693 -35.48 -4.87 4.91
N TYR A 694 -35.21 -6.02 4.31
CA TYR A 694 -34.67 -6.12 2.96
C TYR A 694 -35.63 -6.93 2.08
N TYR A 695 -35.86 -6.49 0.84
CA TYR A 695 -36.70 -7.19 -0.13
C TYR A 695 -35.87 -7.56 -1.35
N ASN A 696 -35.78 -8.86 -1.63
CA ASN A 696 -35.21 -9.35 -2.87
C ASN A 696 -36.32 -9.41 -3.93
N PHE A 697 -36.27 -8.50 -4.90
CA PHE A 697 -37.31 -8.37 -5.91
C PHE A 697 -37.18 -9.38 -7.05
N ILE A 698 -36.01 -10.03 -7.20
CA ILE A 698 -35.83 -11.15 -8.13
C ILE A 698 -36.49 -12.41 -7.57
N LEU A 699 -36.28 -12.69 -6.28
CA LEU A 699 -36.87 -13.82 -5.56
C LEU A 699 -38.32 -13.54 -5.11
N GLY A 700 -38.76 -12.29 -5.16
CA GLY A 700 -40.10 -11.86 -4.73
C GLY A 700 -40.37 -12.05 -3.25
N LYS A 701 -39.35 -12.00 -2.38
CA LYS A 701 -39.48 -12.29 -0.94
C LYS A 701 -38.80 -11.26 -0.04
N LEU A 702 -39.42 -10.99 1.11
CA LEU A 702 -38.80 -10.25 2.21
C LEU A 702 -37.75 -11.14 2.90
N LEU A 703 -36.54 -10.61 3.02
CA LEU A 703 -35.45 -11.20 3.77
C LEU A 703 -35.49 -10.64 5.19
N LYS A 704 -35.75 -11.52 6.14
CA LYS A 704 -35.68 -11.19 7.57
C LYS A 704 -34.36 -11.73 8.10
N LEU A 705 -33.54 -10.83 8.65
CA LEU A 705 -32.32 -11.22 9.33
C LEU A 705 -32.67 -12.18 10.48
N LYS A 706 -32.11 -13.39 10.44
CA LYS A 706 -32.18 -14.33 11.56
C LYS A 706 -31.10 -13.90 12.56
N GLY A 707 -31.55 -13.53 13.75
CA GLY A 707 -30.71 -12.98 14.81
C GLY A 707 -29.71 -13.97 15.37
#